data_AF-E3JQN8-F1
#
_entry.id   AF-E3JQN8-F1
#
_cell.length_a   1.000
_cell.length_b   1.000
_cell.length_c   1.000
_cell.angle_alpha   90.00
_cell.angle_beta   90.00
_cell.angle_gamma   90.00
#
_symmetry.space_group_name_H-M   'P 1'
#
loop_
_entity.id
_entity.type
_entity.pdbx_description
1 polymer ?
#
loop_
_entity_poly.entity_id
_entity_poly.type
_entity_poly.pdbx_seq_one_letter_code
_entity_poly.pdbx_strand_id
1 'polypeptide(L)'
;MDPSETLVTRPLIPIQATSIHLTDLILPPLLIGLALMIFDIQSRKITKKTSSNSHLFINQTHHARFLPSSSTHQFKYSLIQFGLDLDHLEAAQLDIPHLFRFSKPKNDQLASRFRLLFDPSSWLNLIQIFSISPSSYFKNTPSNNTHQAQSIKLALFNQLETQFDLDPHQEIGKVYLLSMPTYLGFTSINPLSIYFCYQKPVDPSDPNHPPLKYVVLDVQNTFSERHSYLLKIGTNELPNPQSGFQHEWIIPRAFHVSPFNDRTGSYKISLSDPFSNPKRGPDGQSTISLNFKIVFLTKSGEKKFIATLNGTGAPFTTSNLVRIWAQYPVVLFLTSLRILYESFKLHMGKPRLDVYPRPEPVFDREYALKGPNPIQEGGQLGATGWQEADWCSRWAQRIVVDYLTRRVNQIAENSAKILQATPHPAPKSSPDTELTSLGSFVNLADNSEKAAPDRLSEEEEEEEEQQRFNSTERPSVVTVVLQPADQTQQIITISPPPAPSDDHDQATGWVQETLTIHYGSAGFFTDLIVFPTPSLAQLIGDESEAAWKVSSMALFDRVFENAHVRQCLLSRDSQPPVRLSKPAGFLARLINRLRRFYFRWLLSFISLEERNSAQIKRRSSWFPPPNFVAIDGPFQCDSSPIDRPFLHSNLTQAGRIFCILLHQIFSELLSFFLFHYLFRFRFVGSKQPWWRLKRAIFAANRIPFNAQPDLDLHHIGSLRHPS
;
A
#
# COMPACT_ATOMS: atom_id res chain seq x y z
N MET A 1 18.25 -13.00 -65.64
CA MET A 1 18.74 -12.98 -64.25
C MET A 1 19.60 -11.75 -64.11
N ASP A 2 19.18 -10.78 -63.32
CA ASP A 2 20.12 -9.82 -62.75
C ASP A 2 19.65 -9.48 -61.32
N PRO A 3 20.28 -10.06 -60.28
CA PRO A 3 19.94 -9.85 -58.88
C PRO A 3 20.77 -8.68 -58.30
N SER A 4 20.65 -7.49 -58.88
CA SER A 4 21.51 -6.34 -58.55
C SER A 4 20.76 -5.10 -58.03
N GLU A 5 19.63 -5.28 -57.36
CA GLU A 5 19.04 -4.23 -56.50
C GLU A 5 18.78 -4.75 -55.08
N THR A 6 19.86 -5.01 -54.35
CA THR A 6 19.80 -5.06 -52.89
C THR A 6 20.24 -3.70 -52.35
N LEU A 7 19.27 -2.94 -51.83
CA LEU A 7 19.51 -1.74 -51.03
C LEU A 7 20.36 -2.11 -49.81
N VAL A 8 21.68 -1.93 -49.92
CA VAL A 8 22.60 -2.07 -48.78
C VAL A 8 22.49 -0.80 -47.95
N THR A 9 21.59 -0.82 -46.95
CA THR A 9 21.63 0.18 -45.87
C THR A 9 22.88 -0.08 -45.02
N ARG A 10 23.96 0.66 -45.28
CA ARG A 10 25.10 0.69 -44.35
C ARG A 10 24.71 1.52 -43.13
N PRO A 11 24.79 0.98 -41.90
CA PRO A 11 24.64 1.81 -40.71
C PRO A 11 25.78 2.85 -40.68
N LEU A 12 25.44 4.10 -40.33
CA LEU A 12 26.38 5.23 -40.26
C LEU A 12 27.54 5.02 -39.28
N ILE A 13 27.49 3.98 -38.44
CA ILE A 13 28.56 3.61 -37.50
C ILE A 13 28.68 2.07 -37.50
N PRO A 14 29.85 1.48 -37.82
CA PRO A 14 30.03 0.04 -37.88
C PRO A 14 30.32 -0.49 -36.47
N ILE A 15 29.31 -0.61 -35.62
CA ILE A 15 29.44 -1.32 -34.35
C ILE A 15 28.62 -2.60 -34.47
N GLN A 16 29.29 -3.74 -34.57
CA GLN A 16 28.63 -5.05 -34.51
C GLN A 16 28.07 -5.24 -33.09
N ALA A 17 26.81 -5.69 -32.96
CA ALA A 17 26.16 -5.88 -31.65
C ALA A 17 26.89 -6.88 -30.73
N THR A 18 27.82 -7.68 -31.27
CA THR A 18 28.67 -8.63 -30.54
C THR A 18 29.94 -8.00 -29.95
N SER A 19 30.25 -6.74 -30.25
CA SER A 19 31.48 -6.05 -29.82
C SER A 19 31.27 -5.02 -28.70
N ILE A 20 30.06 -4.92 -28.13
CA ILE A 20 29.78 -4.06 -26.99
C ILE A 20 29.74 -4.95 -25.75
N HIS A 21 30.85 -4.99 -25.02
CA HIS A 21 30.85 -5.58 -23.68
C HIS A 21 30.21 -4.60 -22.68
N LEU A 22 29.71 -5.12 -21.55
CA LEU A 22 29.20 -4.26 -20.46
C LEU A 22 30.23 -3.21 -20.04
N THR A 23 31.52 -3.54 -20.13
CA THR A 23 32.65 -2.63 -19.89
C THR A 23 32.65 -1.46 -20.87
N ASP A 24 32.31 -1.66 -22.14
CA ASP A 24 32.31 -0.60 -23.15
C ASP A 24 31.13 0.36 -22.98
N LEU A 25 30.08 -0.06 -22.26
CA LEU A 25 28.97 0.79 -21.86
C LEU A 25 29.27 1.59 -20.57
N ILE A 26 30.08 1.04 -19.67
CA ILE A 26 30.36 1.61 -18.33
C ILE A 26 31.64 2.44 -18.30
N LEU A 27 32.68 2.02 -19.04
CA LEU A 27 34.01 2.58 -18.98
C LEU A 27 34.11 4.00 -19.56
N PRO A 28 33.48 4.34 -20.71
CA PRO A 28 33.56 5.71 -21.24
C PRO A 28 32.92 6.77 -20.32
N PRO A 29 31.70 6.57 -19.77
CA PRO A 29 31.14 7.48 -18.77
C PRO A 29 32.02 7.62 -17.52
N LEU A 30 32.63 6.51 -17.09
CA LEU A 30 33.51 6.48 -15.91
C LEU A 30 34.83 7.23 -16.16
N LEU A 31 35.44 7.07 -17.35
CA LEU A 31 36.65 7.78 -17.75
C LEU A 31 36.38 9.28 -17.96
N ILE A 32 35.22 9.65 -18.51
CA ILE A 32 34.80 11.05 -18.63
C ILE A 32 34.56 11.66 -17.25
N GLY A 33 33.87 10.94 -16.36
CA GLY A 33 33.69 11.35 -14.97
C GLY A 33 35.02 11.52 -14.23
N LEU A 34 35.95 10.59 -14.42
CA LEU A 34 37.32 10.66 -13.88
C LEU A 34 38.08 11.87 -14.44
N ALA A 35 38.01 12.13 -15.74
CA ALA A 35 38.71 13.24 -16.38
C ALA A 35 38.16 14.60 -15.92
N LEU A 36 36.84 14.74 -15.77
CA LEU A 36 36.21 15.94 -15.21
C LEU A 36 36.56 16.12 -13.73
N MET A 37 36.59 15.03 -12.97
CA MET A 37 37.00 15.05 -11.57
C MET A 37 38.46 15.49 -11.44
N ILE A 38 39.37 14.95 -12.25
CA ILE A 38 40.78 15.36 -12.28
C ILE A 38 40.89 16.83 -12.69
N PHE A 39 40.14 17.26 -13.70
CA PHE A 39 40.12 18.66 -14.13
C PHE A 39 39.63 19.59 -13.00
N ASP A 40 38.56 19.27 -12.28
CA ASP A 40 38.03 20.11 -11.19
C ASP A 40 38.93 20.08 -9.94
N ILE A 41 39.57 18.94 -9.64
CA ILE A 41 40.61 18.82 -8.61
C ILE A 41 41.84 19.67 -8.95
N GLN A 42 42.25 19.70 -10.22
CA GLN A 42 43.41 20.47 -10.68
C GLN A 42 43.13 21.97 -10.83
N SER A 43 41.91 22.35 -11.19
CA SER A 43 41.54 23.74 -11.49
C SER A 43 41.14 24.56 -10.25
N ARG A 44 40.95 23.95 -9.08
CA ARG A 44 40.64 24.67 -7.83
C ARG A 44 41.71 24.45 -6.76
N LYS A 45 42.20 25.54 -6.17
CA LYS A 45 42.82 25.49 -4.83
C LYS A 45 41.76 24.90 -3.90
N ILE A 46 42.01 23.72 -3.34
CA ILE A 46 41.13 23.03 -2.39
C ILE A 46 40.73 24.04 -1.30
N THR A 47 39.55 24.65 -1.43
CA THR A 47 39.01 25.51 -0.40
C THR A 47 38.62 24.60 0.75
N LYS A 48 39.42 24.64 1.83
CA LYS A 48 39.13 24.01 3.13
C LYS A 48 37.88 24.64 3.78
N LYS A 49 36.73 24.59 3.12
CA LYS A 49 35.45 24.66 3.84
C LYS A 49 35.17 23.24 4.35
N THR A 50 35.93 22.85 5.35
CA THR A 50 35.61 21.68 6.17
C THR A 50 34.26 21.97 6.82
N SER A 51 33.17 21.33 6.39
CA SER A 51 32.00 21.28 7.25
C SER A 51 32.39 20.39 8.43
N SER A 52 32.67 20.97 9.59
CA SER A 52 33.12 20.27 10.80
C SER A 52 32.11 19.23 11.31
N ASN A 53 30.90 19.21 10.74
CA ASN A 53 29.74 18.51 11.30
C ASN A 53 29.22 17.35 10.43
N SER A 54 29.79 17.12 9.24
CA SER A 54 29.37 16.05 8.33
C SER A 54 30.52 15.06 8.11
N HIS A 55 30.18 13.78 7.96
CA HIS A 55 31.13 12.68 7.91
C HIS A 55 30.73 11.61 6.87
N LEU A 56 31.72 10.87 6.40
CA LEU A 56 31.59 9.73 5.50
C LEU A 56 31.92 8.47 6.28
N PHE A 57 31.00 7.51 6.27
CA PHE A 57 31.14 6.26 7.00
C PHE A 57 31.39 5.09 6.05
N ILE A 58 32.40 4.30 6.38
CA ILE A 58 32.58 2.94 5.87
C ILE A 58 32.15 2.01 6.99
N ASN A 59 30.87 1.63 6.98
CA ASN A 59 30.28 0.82 8.02
C ASN A 59 30.42 -0.66 7.70
N GLN A 60 30.75 -1.46 8.71
CA GLN A 60 30.60 -2.91 8.67
C GLN A 60 29.22 -3.28 9.18
N THR A 61 28.42 -3.87 8.30
CA THR A 61 27.12 -4.43 8.63
C THR A 61 27.26 -5.94 8.85
N HIS A 62 26.69 -6.44 9.93
CA HIS A 62 26.62 -7.87 10.21
C HIS A 62 25.19 -8.27 10.50
N HIS A 63 24.70 -9.28 9.78
CA HIS A 63 23.40 -9.88 10.02
C HIS A 63 23.60 -11.32 10.45
N ALA A 64 22.93 -11.71 11.53
CA ALA A 64 22.93 -13.07 12.03
C ALA A 64 21.50 -13.50 12.38
N ARG A 65 21.06 -14.59 11.78
CA ARG A 65 19.79 -15.26 12.09
C ARG A 65 20.06 -16.48 12.95
N PHE A 66 19.30 -16.60 14.03
CA PHE A 66 19.38 -17.71 14.99
C PHE A 66 18.17 -18.63 14.92
N LEU A 67 16.99 -18.10 14.55
CA LEU A 67 15.76 -18.87 14.47
C LEU A 67 15.11 -18.81 13.07
N PRO A 68 14.53 -19.93 12.59
CA PRO A 68 14.58 -21.27 13.21
C PRO A 68 16.00 -21.87 13.18
N SER A 69 16.36 -22.71 14.16
CA SER A 69 17.73 -23.23 14.35
C SER A 69 18.27 -24.01 13.14
N SER A 70 17.37 -24.63 12.38
CA SER A 70 17.74 -25.25 11.11
C SER A 70 18.34 -24.21 10.17
N SER A 71 17.72 -23.04 10.03
CA SER A 71 18.02 -22.02 9.01
C SER A 71 18.87 -20.88 9.56
N THR A 72 19.91 -21.25 10.33
CA THR A 72 20.90 -20.30 10.82
C THR A 72 21.73 -19.77 9.66
N HIS A 73 21.90 -18.45 9.62
CA HIS A 73 22.63 -17.79 8.55
C HIS A 73 23.25 -16.50 9.07
N GLN A 74 24.50 -16.26 8.69
CA GLN A 74 25.19 -15.03 9.04
C GLN A 74 26.00 -14.54 7.86
N PHE A 75 26.07 -13.23 7.69
CA PHE A 75 26.87 -12.60 6.65
C PHE A 75 27.28 -11.20 7.07
N LYS A 76 28.42 -10.75 6.54
CA LYS A 76 29.00 -9.44 6.81
C LYS A 76 29.28 -8.73 5.50
N TYR A 77 29.07 -7.43 5.48
CA TYR A 77 29.42 -6.62 4.33
C TYR A 77 29.68 -5.16 4.68
N SER A 78 30.48 -4.50 3.85
CA SER A 78 30.72 -3.07 3.95
C SER A 78 29.58 -2.28 3.31
N LEU A 79 29.19 -1.20 3.97
CA LEU A 79 28.13 -0.28 3.57
C LEU A 79 28.67 1.16 3.66
N ILE A 80 28.47 1.93 2.60
CA ILE A 80 28.85 3.35 2.57
C ILE A 80 27.63 4.18 2.94
N GLN A 81 27.75 4.99 3.98
CA GLN A 81 26.71 5.90 4.45
C GLN A 81 27.28 7.29 4.70
N PHE A 82 26.46 8.30 4.47
CA PHE A 82 26.81 9.70 4.64
C PHE A 82 26.10 10.17 5.90
N GLY A 83 26.87 10.70 6.85
CA GLY A 83 26.37 11.38 8.03
C GLY A 83 26.40 12.88 7.81
N LEU A 84 25.24 13.52 7.79
CA LEU A 84 25.08 14.86 7.24
C LEU A 84 24.36 15.75 8.24
N ASP A 85 24.93 16.92 8.50
CA ASP A 85 24.21 18.01 9.14
C ASP A 85 23.14 18.53 8.17
N LEU A 86 21.85 18.37 8.51
CA LEU A 86 20.75 18.70 7.60
C LEU A 86 20.72 20.19 7.24
N ASP A 87 21.07 21.08 8.18
CA ASP A 87 21.07 22.52 7.93
C ASP A 87 22.15 22.89 6.90
N HIS A 88 23.32 22.25 6.97
CA HIS A 88 24.38 22.43 5.97
C HIS A 88 24.03 21.79 4.62
N LEU A 89 23.38 20.62 4.63
CA LEU A 89 22.95 19.91 3.43
C LEU A 89 21.94 20.75 2.64
N GLU A 90 20.89 21.24 3.30
CA GLU A 90 19.81 21.98 2.67
C GLU A 90 20.22 23.39 2.23
N ALA A 91 21.17 24.00 2.94
CA ALA A 91 21.85 25.23 2.52
C ALA A 91 22.86 25.02 1.37
N ALA A 92 22.98 23.80 0.84
CA ALA A 92 23.92 23.42 -0.22
C ALA A 92 25.40 23.73 0.11
N GLN A 93 25.75 23.78 1.40
CA GLN A 93 27.13 24.03 1.85
C GLN A 93 28.03 22.81 1.66
N LEU A 94 27.43 21.63 1.50
CA LEU A 94 28.12 20.36 1.26
C LEU A 94 28.30 20.06 -0.22
N ASP A 95 27.75 20.88 -1.13
CA ASP A 95 27.82 20.63 -2.58
C ASP A 95 29.28 20.73 -3.07
N ILE A 96 29.73 19.67 -3.73
CA ILE A 96 31.04 19.58 -4.37
C ILE A 96 30.79 19.26 -5.84
N PRO A 97 31.19 20.14 -6.78
CA PRO A 97 30.89 19.94 -8.20
C PRO A 97 31.29 18.55 -8.68
N HIS A 98 30.41 17.91 -9.46
CA HIS A 98 30.51 16.55 -10.01
C HIS A 98 30.64 15.39 -9.00
N LEU A 99 31.05 15.64 -7.76
CA LEU A 99 31.27 14.63 -6.72
C LEU A 99 30.04 14.42 -5.85
N PHE A 100 29.47 15.49 -5.32
CA PHE A 100 28.31 15.42 -4.44
C PHE A 100 27.38 16.61 -4.64
N ARG A 101 26.08 16.34 -4.77
CA ARG A 101 25.08 17.40 -4.86
C ARG A 101 23.80 17.08 -4.09
N PHE A 102 23.33 18.06 -3.34
CA PHE A 102 21.96 18.08 -2.86
C PHE A 102 21.00 18.45 -4.01
N SER A 103 20.23 17.47 -4.47
CA SER A 103 19.31 17.64 -5.60
C SER A 103 18.06 18.37 -5.14
N LYS A 104 17.93 19.65 -5.52
CA LYS A 104 16.66 20.37 -5.33
C LYS A 104 15.60 19.79 -6.28
N PRO A 105 14.38 19.54 -5.80
CA PRO A 105 13.28 19.06 -6.63
C PRO A 105 13.02 20.06 -7.77
N LYS A 106 13.18 19.61 -9.03
CA LYS A 106 12.91 20.43 -10.21
C LYS A 106 11.43 20.39 -10.53
N ASN A 107 10.81 21.55 -10.70
CA ASN A 107 9.39 21.70 -11.07
C ASN A 107 9.09 21.47 -12.57
N ASP A 108 10.08 21.14 -13.42
CA ASP A 108 9.87 21.05 -14.88
C ASP A 108 10.13 19.65 -15.45
N GLN A 109 9.05 18.86 -15.54
CA GLN A 109 8.99 17.61 -16.29
C GLN A 109 8.52 17.90 -17.72
N LEU A 110 9.46 18.07 -18.65
CA LEU A 110 9.41 17.74 -20.10
C LEU A 110 10.39 18.62 -20.89
N ALA A 111 10.40 19.94 -20.65
CA ALA A 111 11.29 20.88 -21.35
C ALA A 111 12.79 20.63 -21.07
N SER A 112 13.11 20.17 -19.86
CA SER A 112 14.48 19.83 -19.45
C SER A 112 15.01 18.55 -20.10
N ARG A 113 14.15 17.55 -20.36
CA ARG A 113 14.51 16.28 -21.02
C ARG A 113 14.79 16.45 -22.51
N PHE A 114 14.11 17.39 -23.17
CA PHE A 114 14.39 17.72 -24.58
C PHE A 114 15.65 18.59 -24.74
N ARG A 115 15.94 19.54 -23.83
CA ARG A 115 17.23 20.28 -23.84
C ARG A 115 18.45 19.37 -23.62
N LEU A 116 18.28 18.31 -22.83
CA LEU A 116 19.30 17.30 -22.50
C LEU A 116 19.87 16.55 -23.73
N LEU A 117 19.11 16.47 -24.83
CA LEU A 117 19.53 15.78 -26.05
C LEU A 117 20.41 16.62 -26.98
N PHE A 118 20.42 17.95 -26.84
CA PHE A 118 21.01 18.85 -27.84
C PHE A 118 22.11 19.78 -27.31
N ASP A 119 22.44 19.73 -26.02
CA ASP A 119 23.47 20.59 -25.42
C ASP A 119 24.57 19.79 -24.69
N PRO A 120 25.76 19.65 -25.31
CA PRO A 120 26.95 19.06 -24.69
C PRO A 120 27.49 19.82 -23.46
N SER A 121 26.97 20.98 -23.09
CA SER A 121 27.32 21.60 -21.79
C SER A 121 26.49 21.00 -20.65
N SER A 122 25.27 20.55 -20.98
CA SER A 122 24.26 20.15 -20.02
C SER A 122 24.48 18.73 -19.50
N TRP A 123 24.94 17.78 -20.33
CA TRP A 123 25.28 16.41 -19.88
C TRP A 123 26.41 16.37 -18.84
N LEU A 124 27.46 17.19 -19.01
CA LEU A 124 28.59 17.26 -18.08
C LEU A 124 28.18 17.78 -16.70
N ASN A 125 27.24 18.74 -16.66
CA ASN A 125 26.69 19.29 -15.42
C ASN A 125 25.68 18.36 -14.72
N LEU A 126 25.26 17.29 -15.37
CA LEU A 126 24.29 16.30 -14.86
C LEU A 126 24.94 15.06 -14.27
N ILE A 127 26.19 14.73 -14.61
CA ILE A 127 26.90 13.60 -14.03
C ILE A 127 27.35 14.00 -12.61
N GLN A 128 26.59 13.54 -11.62
CA GLN A 128 26.92 13.62 -10.21
C GLN A 128 27.23 12.22 -9.70
N ILE A 129 28.42 12.04 -9.12
CA ILE A 129 28.84 10.75 -8.58
C ILE A 129 27.93 10.37 -7.40
N PHE A 130 27.75 11.27 -6.44
CA PHE A 130 26.85 11.10 -5.32
C PHE A 130 25.78 12.20 -5.31
N SER A 131 24.56 11.85 -4.91
CA SER A 131 23.52 12.85 -4.68
C SER A 131 22.54 12.43 -3.62
N ILE A 132 21.89 13.40 -3.00
CA ILE A 132 20.80 13.19 -2.05
C ILE A 132 19.63 14.05 -2.48
N SER A 133 18.44 13.45 -2.56
CA SER A 133 17.20 14.12 -2.96
C SER A 133 16.18 14.04 -1.82
N PRO A 134 15.46 15.13 -1.50
CA PRO A 134 14.36 15.10 -0.54
C PRO A 134 13.30 14.04 -0.87
N SER A 135 13.03 13.80 -2.16
CA SER A 135 12.07 12.79 -2.63
C SER A 135 12.41 11.35 -2.22
N SER A 136 13.67 11.09 -1.83
CA SER A 136 14.14 9.78 -1.36
C SER A 136 13.85 9.52 0.12
N TYR A 137 13.33 10.50 0.85
CA TYR A 137 12.93 10.40 2.27
C TYR A 137 11.41 10.52 2.38
N PHE A 138 10.90 11.03 3.51
CA PHE A 138 9.48 11.16 3.83
C PHE A 138 8.60 11.53 2.63
N LYS A 139 7.48 10.81 2.45
CA LYS A 139 6.51 11.13 1.40
C LYS A 139 5.64 12.29 1.87
N ASN A 140 5.52 13.32 1.04
CA ASN A 140 4.78 14.53 1.40
C ASN A 140 3.27 14.26 1.47
N THR A 141 2.61 14.84 2.47
CA THR A 141 1.19 15.16 2.39
C THR A 141 0.97 16.18 1.27
N PRO A 142 -0.04 16.01 0.40
CA PRO A 142 -0.43 17.03 -0.56
C PRO A 142 -1.03 18.20 0.22
N SER A 143 -0.17 19.15 0.61
CA SER A 143 -0.63 20.46 1.04
C SER A 143 -1.35 21.11 -0.13
N ASN A 144 -2.61 21.48 0.09
CA ASN A 144 -3.43 22.18 -0.88
C ASN A 144 -2.65 23.38 -1.46
N ASN A 145 -2.41 23.34 -2.77
CA ASN A 145 -2.00 24.46 -3.63
C ASN A 145 -0.55 24.94 -3.62
N THR A 146 0.42 24.23 -3.02
CA THR A 146 1.84 24.52 -3.31
C THR A 146 2.62 23.26 -3.63
N HIS A 147 2.99 23.09 -4.92
CA HIS A 147 3.99 22.13 -5.40
C HIS A 147 5.43 22.44 -4.90
N GLN A 148 5.58 23.06 -3.72
CA GLN A 148 6.88 23.27 -3.09
C GLN A 148 7.26 22.00 -2.35
N ALA A 149 8.13 21.22 -2.96
CA ALA A 149 8.71 20.04 -2.32
C ALA A 149 9.53 20.48 -1.09
N GLN A 150 9.12 19.95 0.06
CA GLN A 150 9.60 20.32 1.39
C GLN A 150 11.05 19.88 1.62
N SER A 151 11.72 20.60 2.53
CA SER A 151 13.03 20.22 3.08
C SER A 151 12.92 18.87 3.81
N ILE A 152 14.02 18.11 3.87
CA ILE A 152 14.08 16.84 4.63
C ILE A 152 13.84 17.11 6.11
N LYS A 153 14.41 18.19 6.65
CA LYS A 153 14.23 18.60 8.05
C LYS A 153 12.79 18.98 8.34
N LEU A 154 12.12 19.73 7.46
CA LEU A 154 10.72 20.08 7.61
C LEU A 154 9.82 18.83 7.55
N ALA A 155 10.08 17.91 6.62
CA ALA A 155 9.31 16.68 6.52
C ALA A 155 9.46 15.78 7.76
N LEU A 156 10.66 15.73 8.34
CA LEU A 156 10.89 15.08 9.64
C LEU A 156 10.05 15.75 10.75
N PHE A 157 10.03 17.08 10.80
CA PHE A 157 9.33 17.82 11.85
C PHE A 157 7.81 17.64 11.73
N ASN A 158 7.25 17.75 10.52
CA ASN A 158 5.85 17.44 10.25
C ASN A 158 5.49 16.02 10.71
N GLN A 159 6.39 15.07 10.53
CA GLN A 159 6.14 13.70 10.99
C GLN A 159 6.22 13.57 12.52
N LEU A 160 7.15 14.27 13.16
CA LEU A 160 7.26 14.31 14.62
C LEU A 160 6.01 14.90 15.27
N GLU A 161 5.43 15.93 14.67
CA GLU A 161 4.16 16.54 15.10
C GLU A 161 2.98 15.60 14.85
N THR A 162 2.78 15.16 13.61
CA THR A 162 1.58 14.42 13.21
C THR A 162 1.51 13.01 13.78
N GLN A 163 2.64 12.30 13.85
CA GLN A 163 2.68 10.89 14.26
C GLN A 163 3.01 10.71 15.74
N PHE A 164 3.82 11.61 16.33
CA PHE A 164 4.36 11.45 17.67
C PHE A 164 3.96 12.53 18.67
N ASP A 165 3.16 13.52 18.25
CA ASP A 165 2.62 14.59 19.09
C ASP A 165 3.72 15.33 19.87
N LEU A 166 4.76 15.74 19.13
CA LEU A 166 5.90 16.52 19.64
C LEU A 166 5.94 17.90 19.01
N ASP A 167 6.53 18.89 19.71
CA ASP A 167 6.89 20.20 19.14
C ASP A 167 8.41 20.22 18.81
N PRO A 168 8.82 19.72 17.63
CA PRO A 168 10.22 19.67 17.25
C PRO A 168 10.82 21.07 17.06
N HIS A 169 10.01 22.07 16.70
CA HIS A 169 10.48 23.42 16.43
C HIS A 169 10.98 24.12 17.69
N GLN A 170 10.42 23.81 18.86
CA GLN A 170 10.91 24.35 20.13
C GLN A 170 12.08 23.53 20.69
N GLU A 171 12.02 22.21 20.57
CA GLU A 171 12.90 21.31 21.32
C GLU A 171 14.20 20.96 20.58
N ILE A 172 14.18 20.92 19.24
CA ILE A 172 15.31 20.44 18.42
C ILE A 172 16.06 21.63 17.81
N GLY A 173 17.38 21.66 18.02
CA GLY A 173 18.26 22.66 17.40
C GLY A 173 18.86 22.14 16.09
N LYS A 174 19.46 20.96 16.15
CA LYS A 174 20.25 20.38 15.07
C LYS A 174 19.84 18.94 14.78
N VAL A 175 19.86 18.57 13.51
CA VAL A 175 19.56 17.21 13.05
C VAL A 175 20.71 16.66 12.24
N TYR A 176 21.19 15.49 12.63
CA TYR A 176 22.23 14.75 11.92
C TYR A 176 21.65 13.50 11.28
N LEU A 177 21.66 13.44 9.95
CA LEU A 177 21.11 12.36 9.14
C LEU A 177 22.21 11.38 8.73
N LEU A 178 22.05 10.11 9.10
CA LEU A 178 22.81 9.01 8.52
C LEU A 178 21.99 8.31 7.43
N SER A 179 22.46 8.35 6.18
CA SER A 179 21.72 7.80 5.03
C SER A 179 22.64 7.36 3.89
N MET A 180 22.15 6.50 3.00
CA MET A 180 22.85 6.12 1.78
C MET A 180 22.64 7.17 0.66
N PRO A 181 23.70 7.58 -0.06
CA PRO A 181 23.54 8.48 -1.20
C PRO A 181 23.03 7.74 -2.44
N THR A 182 22.41 8.47 -3.36
CA THR A 182 22.21 8.04 -4.76
C THR A 182 23.55 8.06 -5.47
N TYR A 183 23.87 7.01 -6.25
CA TYR A 183 25.17 6.84 -6.89
C TYR A 183 25.05 6.81 -8.42
N LEU A 184 25.71 7.75 -9.12
CA LEU A 184 25.67 7.88 -10.58
C LEU A 184 24.24 7.87 -11.15
N GLY A 185 23.29 8.50 -10.44
CA GLY A 185 21.87 8.52 -10.80
C GLY A 185 21.09 7.24 -10.47
N PHE A 186 21.75 6.19 -9.98
CA PHE A 186 21.11 4.98 -9.49
C PHE A 186 20.81 5.10 -8.00
N THR A 187 19.53 5.23 -7.68
CA THR A 187 19.05 5.22 -6.29
C THR A 187 18.83 3.78 -5.87
N SER A 188 19.74 3.23 -5.05
CA SER A 188 19.52 1.93 -4.40
C SER A 188 18.50 2.04 -3.27
N ILE A 189 17.92 0.91 -2.86
CA ILE A 189 17.10 0.83 -1.65
C ILE A 189 17.94 1.29 -0.46
N ASN A 190 17.46 2.27 0.30
CA ASN A 190 18.08 2.74 1.53
C ASN A 190 17.30 2.15 2.72
N PRO A 191 17.66 0.96 3.23
CA PRO A 191 16.81 0.20 4.15
C PRO A 191 16.61 0.87 5.51
N LEU A 192 17.53 1.76 5.91
CA LEU A 192 17.48 2.46 7.18
C LEU A 192 18.17 3.83 7.08
N SER A 193 17.41 4.88 7.34
CA SER A 193 17.94 6.21 7.65
C SER A 193 17.80 6.48 9.14
N ILE A 194 18.83 7.06 9.76
CA ILE A 194 18.83 7.38 11.18
C ILE A 194 18.97 8.89 11.33
N TYR A 195 18.00 9.53 12.02
CA TYR A 195 18.04 10.95 12.35
C TYR A 195 18.38 11.10 13.84
N PHE A 196 19.54 11.67 14.13
CA PHE A 196 19.91 12.07 15.48
C PHE A 196 19.50 13.53 15.67
N CYS A 197 18.56 13.76 16.59
CA CYS A 197 17.99 15.07 16.87
C CYS A 197 18.55 15.58 18.20
N TYR A 198 19.29 16.68 18.12
CA TYR A 198 19.94 17.29 19.27
C TYR A 198 19.12 18.46 19.79
N GLN A 199 19.11 18.61 21.12
CA GLN A 199 18.39 19.70 21.77
C GLN A 199 18.92 21.07 21.32
N LYS A 200 18.08 22.11 21.36
CA LYS A 200 18.58 23.47 21.23
C LYS A 200 19.59 23.78 22.34
N PRO A 201 20.74 24.39 22.02
CA PRO A 201 21.69 24.83 23.04
C PRO A 201 21.01 25.86 23.95
N VAL A 202 21.19 25.69 25.27
CA VAL A 202 20.66 26.64 26.28
C VAL A 202 21.45 27.95 26.24
N ASP A 203 22.76 27.85 26.01
CA ASP A 203 23.66 28.98 25.77
C ASP A 203 24.39 28.77 24.44
N PRO A 204 24.24 29.66 23.44
CA PRO A 204 24.98 29.58 22.18
C PRO A 204 26.50 29.64 22.32
N SER A 205 27.00 30.09 23.49
CA SER A 205 28.43 30.19 23.79
C SER A 205 29.02 28.95 24.46
N ASP A 206 28.21 27.94 24.83
CA ASP A 206 28.70 26.67 25.35
C ASP A 206 29.49 25.91 24.25
N PRO A 207 30.77 25.59 24.46
CA PRO A 207 31.57 24.84 23.49
C PRO A 207 31.15 23.36 23.37
N ASN A 208 30.29 22.85 24.25
CA ASN A 208 29.87 21.46 24.25
C ASN A 208 28.85 21.16 23.13
N HIS A 209 28.92 19.93 22.61
CA HIS A 209 27.91 19.46 21.67
C HIS A 209 26.55 19.36 22.40
N PRO A 210 25.45 19.87 21.81
CA PRO A 210 24.14 19.77 22.44
C PRO A 210 23.77 18.30 22.70
N PRO A 211 23.07 18.00 23.81
CA PRO A 211 22.71 16.63 24.15
C PRO A 211 21.75 16.04 23.12
N LEU A 212 21.90 14.73 22.87
CA LEU A 212 20.97 13.97 22.05
C LEU A 212 19.62 13.89 22.75
N LYS A 213 18.53 14.18 22.02
CA LYS A 213 17.17 14.20 22.59
C LYS A 213 16.25 13.17 21.97
N TYR A 214 16.30 13.02 20.64
CA TYR A 214 15.53 12.01 19.92
C TYR A 214 16.38 11.29 18.88
N VAL A 215 16.07 10.02 18.64
CA VAL A 215 16.55 9.27 17.48
C VAL A 215 15.34 8.76 16.70
N VAL A 216 15.25 9.10 15.42
CA VAL A 216 14.23 8.58 14.52
C VAL A 216 14.86 7.55 13.59
N LEU A 217 14.33 6.34 13.61
CA LEU A 217 14.71 5.26 12.69
C LEU A 217 13.68 5.19 11.57
N ASP A 218 14.01 5.71 10.40
CA ASP A 218 13.16 5.62 9.21
C ASP A 218 13.53 4.38 8.41
N VAL A 219 12.69 3.35 8.53
CA VAL A 219 12.91 2.03 7.96
C VAL A 219 12.17 1.93 6.63
N GLN A 220 12.89 1.59 5.56
CA GLN A 220 12.31 1.34 4.25
C GLN A 220 12.38 -0.15 3.92
N ASN A 221 11.30 -0.73 3.39
CA ASN A 221 11.31 -2.10 2.91
C ASN A 221 11.51 -2.17 1.39
N THR A 222 11.69 -3.39 0.87
CA THR A 222 11.84 -3.64 -0.57
C THR A 222 10.54 -3.45 -1.37
N PHE A 223 9.43 -3.16 -0.69
CA PHE A 223 8.12 -2.90 -1.26
C PHE A 223 7.86 -1.40 -1.45
N SER A 224 8.87 -0.54 -1.29
CA SER A 224 8.74 0.93 -1.36
C SER A 224 7.82 1.52 -0.29
N GLU A 225 7.62 0.81 0.81
CA GLU A 225 6.91 1.30 1.99
C GLU A 225 7.93 1.78 3.03
N ARG A 226 7.50 2.67 3.94
CA ARG A 226 8.34 3.23 5.00
C ARG A 226 7.62 3.24 6.34
N HIS A 227 8.36 3.12 7.42
CA HIS A 227 7.82 3.31 8.76
C HIS A 227 8.91 3.85 9.67
N SER A 228 8.54 4.83 10.50
CA SER A 228 9.47 5.45 11.42
C SER A 228 9.22 5.02 12.85
N TYR A 229 10.29 4.69 13.56
CA TYR A 229 10.28 4.46 15.00
C TYR A 229 10.98 5.63 15.71
N LEU A 230 10.31 6.18 16.73
CA LEU A 230 10.87 7.25 17.57
C LEU A 230 11.44 6.67 18.87
N LEU A 231 12.69 7.02 19.17
CA LEU A 231 13.38 6.72 20.42
C LEU A 231 13.61 8.04 21.15
N LYS A 232 13.09 8.15 22.38
CA LYS A 232 13.20 9.34 23.23
C LYS A 232 14.28 9.10 24.28
N ILE A 233 15.29 9.98 24.33
CA ILE A 233 16.36 9.85 25.33
C ILE A 233 15.77 10.05 26.74
N GLY A 234 16.17 9.20 27.68
CA GLY A 234 15.72 9.19 29.08
C GLY A 234 14.28 8.67 29.30
N THR A 235 13.56 8.30 28.24
CA THR A 235 12.17 7.82 28.34
C THR A 235 12.08 6.37 27.88
N ASN A 236 11.57 5.49 28.74
CA ASN A 236 11.46 4.05 28.47
C ASN A 236 12.78 3.38 28.04
N GLU A 237 13.91 3.97 28.44
CA GLU A 237 15.23 3.37 28.28
C GLU A 237 15.43 2.23 29.28
N LEU A 238 16.15 1.20 28.85
CA LEU A 238 16.60 0.16 29.77
C LEU A 238 17.68 0.74 30.70
N PRO A 239 17.59 0.51 32.02
CA PRO A 239 18.46 1.16 33.00
C PRO A 239 19.94 0.76 32.89
N ASN A 240 20.20 -0.43 32.35
CA ASN A 240 21.55 -0.96 32.16
C ASN A 240 21.75 -1.34 30.69
N PRO A 241 22.17 -0.39 29.84
CA PRO A 241 22.47 -0.69 28.44
C PRO A 241 23.61 -1.70 28.35
N GLN A 242 23.61 -2.51 27.29
CA GLN A 242 24.69 -3.48 27.06
C GLN A 242 26.05 -2.76 26.94
N SER A 243 27.11 -3.36 27.50
CA SER A 243 28.48 -2.83 27.43
C SER A 243 28.85 -2.40 25.99
N GLY A 244 29.27 -1.14 25.85
CA GLY A 244 29.61 -0.50 24.57
C GLY A 244 28.52 0.39 23.96
N PHE A 245 27.30 0.39 24.51
CA PHE A 245 26.19 1.27 24.09
C PHE A 245 25.79 2.23 25.19
N GLN A 246 25.33 3.43 24.82
CA GLN A 246 24.85 4.45 25.76
C GLN A 246 23.36 4.33 26.04
N HIS A 247 22.60 3.97 25.02
CA HIS A 247 21.15 3.94 25.09
C HIS A 247 20.61 2.62 24.57
N GLU A 248 19.52 2.15 25.17
CA GLU A 248 18.89 0.90 24.79
C GLU A 248 17.37 0.90 25.05
N TRP A 249 16.59 0.40 24.09
CA TRP A 249 15.12 0.31 24.18
C TRP A 249 14.61 -1.05 23.71
N ILE A 250 13.40 -1.40 24.14
CA ILE A 250 12.60 -2.49 23.57
C ILE A 250 11.32 -1.88 23.02
N ILE A 251 11.11 -2.01 21.71
CA ILE A 251 9.92 -1.48 21.03
C ILE A 251 9.14 -2.59 20.32
N PRO A 252 7.79 -2.57 20.36
CA PRO A 252 6.97 -3.54 19.65
C PRO A 252 7.07 -3.33 18.13
N ARG A 253 7.06 -4.44 17.38
CA ARG A 253 7.20 -4.40 15.91
C ARG A 253 5.87 -4.10 15.24
N ALA A 254 5.89 -3.14 14.31
CA ALA A 254 4.73 -2.80 13.49
C ALA A 254 4.96 -2.93 11.98
N PHE A 255 6.22 -2.92 11.54
CA PHE A 255 6.56 -2.86 10.12
C PHE A 255 7.09 -4.18 9.54
N HIS A 256 6.61 -4.53 8.34
CA HIS A 256 7.03 -5.72 7.61
C HIS A 256 8.23 -5.42 6.70
N VAL A 257 9.43 -5.71 7.22
CA VAL A 257 10.71 -5.38 6.56
C VAL A 257 11.22 -6.49 5.64
N SER A 258 10.90 -7.75 5.94
CA SER A 258 11.46 -8.91 5.24
C SER A 258 10.41 -10.02 5.07
N PRO A 259 10.33 -10.66 3.89
CA PRO A 259 9.42 -11.78 3.65
C PRO A 259 9.70 -13.00 4.54
N PHE A 260 10.89 -13.11 5.15
CA PHE A 260 11.26 -14.25 6.00
C PHE A 260 10.95 -14.04 7.48
N ASN A 261 10.31 -12.91 7.83
CA ASN A 261 9.95 -12.57 9.18
C ASN A 261 8.52 -12.04 9.23
N ASP A 262 7.72 -12.59 10.12
CA ASP A 262 6.44 -12.02 10.51
C ASP A 262 6.61 -10.66 11.19
N ARG A 263 5.49 -9.98 11.51
CA ARG A 263 5.48 -8.73 12.28
C ARG A 263 5.46 -8.93 13.80
N THR A 264 5.42 -10.17 14.31
CA THR A 264 5.33 -10.41 15.75
C THR A 264 6.66 -10.18 16.50
N GLY A 265 6.56 -9.97 17.81
CA GLY A 265 7.70 -9.75 18.69
C GLY A 265 8.13 -8.28 18.76
N SER A 266 9.37 -8.07 19.21
CA SER A 266 9.89 -6.74 19.54
C SER A 266 11.29 -6.52 18.98
N TYR A 267 11.64 -5.26 18.71
CA TYR A 267 13.02 -4.87 18.46
C TYR A 267 13.66 -4.40 19.76
N LYS A 268 14.80 -4.99 20.12
CA LYS A 268 15.71 -4.42 21.09
C LYS A 268 16.77 -3.62 20.34
N ILE A 269 16.78 -2.31 20.55
CA ILE A 269 17.65 -1.36 19.83
C ILE A 269 18.67 -0.82 20.80
N SER A 270 19.95 -0.90 20.46
CA SER A 270 21.07 -0.34 21.23
C SER A 270 21.85 0.61 20.33
N LEU A 271 22.17 1.80 20.81
CA LEU A 271 22.93 2.81 20.07
C LEU A 271 23.79 3.68 20.97
N SER A 272 24.75 4.36 20.36
CA SER A 272 25.55 5.41 20.99
C SER A 272 25.47 6.70 20.17
N ASP A 273 25.56 7.85 20.83
CA ASP A 273 25.68 9.13 20.15
C ASP A 273 27.00 9.16 19.36
N PRO A 274 26.97 9.37 18.03
CA PRO A 274 28.18 9.42 17.24
C PRO A 274 29.19 10.50 17.69
N PHE A 275 28.72 11.58 18.33
CA PHE A 275 29.57 12.70 18.77
C PHE A 275 30.08 12.57 20.21
N SER A 276 29.77 11.50 20.94
CA SER A 276 30.12 11.42 22.36
C SER A 276 31.62 11.23 22.63
N ASN A 277 32.34 10.57 21.72
CA ASN A 277 33.76 10.21 21.87
C ASN A 277 34.56 10.49 20.59
N PRO A 278 34.70 11.77 20.17
CA PRO A 278 35.42 12.11 18.96
C PRO A 278 36.91 11.80 19.14
N LYS A 279 37.49 10.97 18.27
CA LYS A 279 38.92 10.68 18.26
C LYS A 279 39.62 11.67 17.33
N ARG A 280 40.56 12.45 17.86
CA ARG A 280 41.42 13.30 17.03
C ARG A 280 42.46 12.43 16.31
N GLY A 281 42.44 12.47 14.99
CA GLY A 281 43.46 11.85 14.16
C GLY A 281 44.77 12.64 14.16
N PRO A 282 45.86 12.03 13.67
CA PRO A 282 47.18 12.68 13.58
C PRO A 282 47.16 13.97 12.73
N ASP A 283 46.22 14.08 11.78
CA ASP A 283 46.06 15.24 10.89
C ASP A 283 45.22 16.39 11.50
N GLY A 284 44.90 16.31 12.80
CA GLY A 284 44.05 17.28 13.51
C GLY A 284 42.54 17.15 13.23
N GLN A 285 42.14 16.21 12.37
CA GLN A 285 40.74 15.93 12.04
C GLN A 285 40.07 15.04 13.10
N SER A 286 38.90 15.42 13.60
CA SER A 286 38.08 14.58 14.48
C SER A 286 37.36 13.50 13.68
N THR A 287 37.56 12.25 14.08
CA THR A 287 36.77 11.10 13.61
C THR A 287 35.73 10.76 14.65
N ILE A 288 34.56 10.32 14.17
CA ILE A 288 33.44 9.89 15.02
C ILE A 288 33.21 8.39 14.86
N SER A 289 32.55 7.76 15.84
CA SER A 289 32.24 6.33 15.79
C SER A 289 30.75 6.09 15.80
N LEU A 290 30.26 5.31 14.85
CA LEU A 290 28.89 4.82 14.83
C LEU A 290 28.85 3.42 15.41
N ASN A 291 28.02 3.22 16.44
CA ASN A 291 27.70 1.90 16.98
C ASN A 291 26.18 1.77 17.08
N PHE A 292 25.61 0.86 16.31
CA PHE A 292 24.18 0.64 16.26
C PHE A 292 23.86 -0.85 16.15
N LYS A 293 22.88 -1.30 16.92
CA LYS A 293 22.50 -2.71 17.00
C LYS A 293 21.00 -2.85 17.14
N ILE A 294 20.43 -3.74 16.34
CA ILE A 294 19.03 -4.18 16.45
C ILE A 294 19.02 -5.68 16.69
N VAL A 295 18.27 -6.12 17.69
CA VAL A 295 17.97 -7.52 17.97
C VAL A 295 16.48 -7.73 17.82
N PHE A 296 16.09 -8.66 16.96
CA PHE A 296 14.73 -9.18 16.90
C PHE A 296 14.55 -10.16 18.05
N LEU A 297 13.58 -9.87 18.92
CA LEU A 297 13.08 -10.77 19.95
C LEU A 297 11.72 -11.36 19.53
N THR A 298 11.55 -12.67 19.69
CA THR A 298 10.24 -13.34 19.54
C THR A 298 9.27 -12.89 20.65
N LYS A 299 7.99 -13.29 20.57
CA LYS A 299 7.04 -13.08 21.68
C LYS A 299 7.51 -13.74 22.99
N SER A 300 8.24 -14.86 22.90
CA SER A 300 8.87 -15.55 24.04
C SER A 300 10.15 -14.87 24.56
N GLY A 301 10.62 -13.78 23.91
CA GLY A 301 11.85 -13.08 24.29
C GLY A 301 13.14 -13.70 23.72
N GLU A 302 13.04 -14.72 22.87
CA GLU A 302 14.20 -15.38 22.27
C GLU A 302 14.79 -14.55 21.13
N LYS A 303 16.11 -14.58 20.98
CA LYS A 303 16.81 -13.86 19.91
C LYS A 303 16.60 -14.59 18.59
N LYS A 304 15.81 -14.00 17.69
CA LYS A 304 15.56 -14.55 16.33
C LYS A 304 16.59 -14.08 15.32
N PHE A 305 16.97 -12.81 15.40
CA PHE A 305 17.83 -12.15 14.41
C PHE A 305 18.57 -10.97 15.03
N ILE A 306 19.77 -10.67 14.54
CA ILE A 306 20.58 -9.52 14.94
C ILE A 306 21.10 -8.82 13.69
N ALA A 307 21.03 -7.49 13.68
CA ALA A 307 21.71 -6.63 12.74
C ALA A 307 22.59 -5.64 13.52
N THR A 308 23.87 -5.54 13.19
CA THR A 308 24.76 -4.50 13.73
C THR A 308 25.31 -3.64 12.61
N LEU A 309 25.46 -2.35 12.88
CA LEU A 309 26.01 -1.36 11.99
C LEU A 309 27.06 -0.56 12.78
N ASN A 310 28.33 -0.85 12.51
CA ASN A 310 29.45 -0.21 13.20
C ASN A 310 30.43 0.38 12.20
N GLY A 311 31.00 1.55 12.48
CA GLY A 311 32.03 2.13 11.62
C GLY A 311 32.58 3.45 12.13
N THR A 312 33.61 3.93 11.45
CA THR A 312 34.25 5.20 11.75
C THR A 312 33.89 6.22 10.68
N GLY A 313 33.49 7.42 11.10
CA GLY A 313 33.16 8.55 10.26
C GLY A 313 34.39 9.43 10.05
N ALA A 314 34.85 9.54 8.80
CA ALA A 314 35.86 10.50 8.39
C ALA A 314 35.19 11.82 7.98
N PRO A 315 35.80 13.00 8.16
CA PRO A 315 35.17 14.27 7.80
C PRO A 315 34.76 14.33 6.32
N PHE A 316 33.64 15.00 6.05
CA PHE A 316 33.10 15.20 4.71
C PHE A 316 33.98 16.21 3.95
N THR A 317 34.98 15.70 3.23
CA THR A 317 35.91 16.51 2.43
C THR A 317 36.04 15.93 1.04
N THR A 318 36.45 16.76 0.07
CA THR A 318 36.71 16.32 -1.32
C THR A 318 37.70 15.15 -1.36
N SER A 319 38.78 15.22 -0.58
CA SER A 319 39.81 14.17 -0.54
C SER A 319 39.23 12.84 -0.03
N ASN A 320 38.45 12.87 1.06
CA ASN A 320 37.84 11.65 1.61
C ASN A 320 36.75 11.07 0.68
N LEU A 321 35.97 11.92 0.00
CA LEU A 321 34.98 11.48 -1.00
C LEU A 321 35.64 10.79 -2.20
N VAL A 322 36.66 11.41 -2.78
CA VAL A 322 37.42 10.84 -3.91
C VAL A 322 38.08 9.53 -3.48
N ARG A 323 38.65 9.48 -2.26
CA ARG A 323 39.24 8.27 -1.70
C ARG A 323 38.21 7.14 -1.58
N ILE A 324 37.03 7.42 -1.02
CA ILE A 324 35.96 6.42 -0.90
C ILE A 324 35.51 5.94 -2.27
N TRP A 325 35.31 6.86 -3.21
CA TRP A 325 34.90 6.51 -4.56
C TRP A 325 35.94 5.64 -5.28
N ALA A 326 37.23 5.98 -5.19
CA ALA A 326 38.32 5.21 -5.79
C ALA A 326 38.51 3.84 -5.13
N GLN A 327 38.31 3.72 -3.82
CA GLN A 327 38.43 2.46 -3.09
C GLN A 327 37.22 1.54 -3.30
N TYR A 328 36.02 2.12 -3.51
CA TYR A 328 34.77 1.38 -3.54
C TYR A 328 33.84 1.76 -4.71
N PRO A 329 34.33 1.74 -5.97
CA PRO A 329 33.60 2.30 -7.12
C PRO A 329 32.32 1.53 -7.49
N VAL A 330 32.17 0.28 -7.03
CA VAL A 330 31.03 -0.58 -7.37
C VAL A 330 30.17 -0.94 -6.14
N VAL A 331 30.58 -0.55 -4.93
CA VAL A 331 29.92 -1.03 -3.69
C VAL A 331 28.45 -0.62 -3.60
N LEU A 332 28.11 0.60 -4.02
CA LEU A 332 26.71 1.07 -3.99
C LEU A 332 25.83 0.31 -5.00
N PHE A 333 26.34 -0.02 -6.19
CA PHE A 333 25.64 -0.89 -7.15
C PHE A 333 25.39 -2.29 -6.60
N LEU A 334 26.38 -2.85 -5.88
CA LEU A 334 26.31 -4.20 -5.36
C LEU A 334 25.38 -4.35 -4.16
N THR A 335 24.96 -3.26 -3.51
CA THR A 335 24.15 -3.38 -2.28
C THR A 335 22.80 -4.03 -2.56
N SER A 336 22.06 -3.58 -3.58
CA SER A 336 20.78 -4.19 -3.95
C SER A 336 20.94 -5.61 -4.50
N LEU A 337 21.95 -5.85 -5.35
CA LEU A 337 22.25 -7.19 -5.87
C LEU A 337 22.63 -8.17 -4.74
N ARG A 338 23.38 -7.72 -3.73
CA ARG A 338 23.72 -8.51 -2.55
C ARG A 338 22.48 -8.83 -1.72
N ILE A 339 21.59 -7.87 -1.49
CA ILE A 339 20.33 -8.13 -0.78
C ILE A 339 19.50 -9.18 -1.52
N LEU A 340 19.41 -9.09 -2.84
CA LEU A 340 18.69 -10.07 -3.65
C LEU A 340 19.37 -11.45 -3.60
N TYR A 341 20.70 -11.49 -3.71
CA TYR A 341 21.48 -12.73 -3.62
C TYR A 341 21.33 -13.42 -2.26
N GLU A 342 21.46 -12.68 -1.16
CA GLU A 342 21.31 -13.24 0.19
C GLU A 342 19.87 -13.68 0.45
N SER A 343 18.87 -12.94 -0.05
CA SER A 343 17.47 -13.34 0.02
C SER A 343 17.21 -14.63 -0.77
N PHE A 344 17.78 -14.73 -1.98
CA PHE A 344 17.71 -15.93 -2.81
C PHE A 344 18.39 -17.11 -2.10
N LYS A 345 19.56 -16.91 -1.50
CA LYS A 345 20.28 -17.94 -0.74
C LYS A 345 19.52 -18.40 0.49
N LEU A 346 18.90 -17.49 1.24
CA LEU A 346 18.06 -17.82 2.38
C LEU A 346 16.81 -18.64 1.97
N HIS A 347 16.31 -18.38 0.78
CA HIS A 347 15.14 -19.08 0.26
C HIS A 347 15.46 -20.43 -0.38
N MET A 348 16.48 -20.47 -1.25
CA MET A 348 16.84 -21.65 -2.04
C MET A 348 17.87 -22.54 -1.36
N GLY A 349 18.65 -21.98 -0.44
CA GLY A 349 19.67 -22.68 0.34
C GLY A 349 19.06 -23.70 1.28
N LYS A 350 19.90 -24.65 1.74
CA LYS A 350 19.47 -25.65 2.73
C LYS A 350 19.92 -25.21 4.12
N PRO A 351 19.01 -25.01 5.08
CA PRO A 351 17.55 -25.18 4.97
C PRO A 351 16.81 -23.91 4.53
N ARG A 352 15.65 -24.13 3.91
CA ARG A 352 14.83 -23.12 3.25
C ARG A 352 13.95 -22.40 4.26
N LEU A 353 13.91 -21.07 4.18
CA LEU A 353 12.98 -20.26 4.97
C LEU A 353 11.62 -20.12 4.27
N ASP A 354 10.58 -20.26 5.07
CA ASP A 354 9.20 -20.00 4.64
C ASP A 354 8.95 -18.49 4.52
N VAL A 355 8.10 -18.14 3.55
CA VAL A 355 7.77 -16.77 3.18
C VAL A 355 6.44 -16.36 3.80
N TYR A 356 6.44 -15.20 4.46
CA TYR A 356 5.25 -14.49 4.88
C TYR A 356 4.79 -13.57 3.75
N PRO A 357 3.48 -13.56 3.41
CA PRO A 357 2.97 -12.57 2.49
C PRO A 357 3.12 -11.17 3.09
N ARG A 358 3.35 -10.20 2.22
CA ARG A 358 3.28 -8.79 2.57
C ARG A 358 1.85 -8.50 3.08
N PRO A 359 1.68 -7.92 4.28
CA PRO A 359 0.38 -7.47 4.76
C PRO A 359 -0.05 -6.19 4.04
N GLU A 360 -1.36 -6.00 3.88
CA GLU A 360 -1.88 -4.71 3.42
C GLU A 360 -1.71 -3.61 4.48
N PRO A 361 -1.66 -2.35 4.04
CA PRO A 361 -1.76 -1.17 4.90
C PRO A 361 -2.95 -1.24 5.84
N VAL A 362 -2.76 -0.82 7.08
CA VAL A 362 -3.81 -0.87 8.10
C VAL A 362 -4.36 0.53 8.33
N PHE A 363 -5.70 0.65 8.36
CA PHE A 363 -6.42 1.92 8.59
C PHE A 363 -6.89 2.11 10.05
N ASP A 364 -6.96 1.05 10.86
CA ASP A 364 -7.36 1.15 12.27
C ASP A 364 -6.67 0.13 13.18
N ARG A 365 -6.87 0.26 14.50
CA ARG A 365 -6.24 -0.62 15.49
C ARG A 365 -6.83 -2.03 15.52
N GLU A 366 -8.08 -2.21 15.12
CA GLU A 366 -8.75 -3.50 15.15
C GLU A 366 -8.24 -4.41 14.01
N TYR A 367 -8.16 -3.86 12.80
CA TYR A 367 -7.65 -4.50 11.60
C TYR A 367 -6.14 -4.70 11.64
N ALA A 368 -5.43 -3.92 12.46
CA ALA A 368 -4.02 -4.17 12.76
C ALA A 368 -3.77 -5.58 13.30
N LEU A 369 -4.76 -6.15 14.00
CA LEU A 369 -4.70 -7.45 14.63
C LEU A 369 -5.32 -8.57 13.77
N LYS A 370 -5.93 -8.22 12.62
CA LYS A 370 -6.56 -9.15 11.68
C LYS A 370 -5.63 -9.48 10.49
N GLY A 371 -6.04 -10.46 9.68
CA GLY A 371 -5.36 -10.85 8.45
C GLY A 371 -4.18 -11.82 8.64
N PRO A 372 -3.47 -12.17 7.55
CA PRO A 372 -2.48 -13.25 7.55
C PRO A 372 -1.17 -12.91 8.29
N ASN A 373 -0.87 -11.63 8.53
CA ASN A 373 0.37 -11.21 9.19
C ASN A 373 0.14 -9.98 10.08
N PRO A 374 -0.53 -10.13 11.24
CA PRO A 374 -0.96 -9.00 12.08
C PRO A 374 0.20 -8.27 12.77
N ILE A 375 -0.04 -7.02 13.15
CA ILE A 375 0.88 -6.16 13.93
C ILE A 375 0.95 -6.67 15.39
N GLN A 376 2.11 -6.49 16.05
CA GLN A 376 2.26 -6.79 17.47
C GLN A 376 1.46 -5.79 18.32
N GLU A 377 0.81 -6.25 19.39
CA GLU A 377 0.13 -5.37 20.34
C GLU A 377 1.05 -4.28 20.89
N GLY A 378 0.57 -3.04 20.90
CA GLY A 378 1.35 -1.86 21.27
C GLY A 378 2.23 -1.29 20.15
N GLY A 379 2.30 -1.95 18.99
CA GLY A 379 2.98 -1.44 17.80
C GLY A 379 2.38 -0.12 17.30
N GLN A 380 3.24 0.81 16.92
CA GLN A 380 2.81 2.08 16.31
C GLN A 380 2.20 1.82 14.93
N LEU A 381 0.97 2.28 14.74
CA LEU A 381 0.24 2.12 13.48
C LEU A 381 0.67 3.19 12.47
N GLY A 382 0.60 2.86 11.19
CA GLY A 382 0.83 3.80 10.09
C GLY A 382 2.22 3.70 9.46
N ALA A 383 2.27 3.40 8.16
CA ALA A 383 3.47 3.56 7.36
C ALA A 383 3.62 5.06 7.00
N THR A 384 4.84 5.58 7.04
CA THR A 384 5.21 6.96 6.69
C THR A 384 5.44 7.15 5.18
N GLY A 385 5.28 6.07 4.42
CA GLY A 385 5.25 6.08 2.97
C GLY A 385 4.70 4.77 2.43
N TRP A 386 3.84 4.86 1.41
CA TRP A 386 3.14 3.70 0.83
C TRP A 386 3.52 3.50 -0.63
N GLN A 387 3.13 2.35 -1.20
CA GLN A 387 3.30 2.10 -2.62
C GLN A 387 2.53 3.12 -3.46
N GLU A 388 3.15 3.54 -4.56
CA GLU A 388 2.43 4.30 -5.57
C GLU A 388 1.45 3.38 -6.29
N ALA A 389 0.27 3.91 -6.60
CA ALA A 389 -0.71 3.19 -7.39
C ALA A 389 -0.13 2.88 -8.78
N ASP A 390 -0.08 1.60 -9.12
CA ASP A 390 0.35 1.15 -10.43
C ASP A 390 -0.64 1.64 -11.51
N TRP A 391 -0.27 1.47 -12.79
CA TRP A 391 -1.12 1.95 -13.88
C TRP A 391 -2.49 1.26 -13.89
N CYS A 392 -2.55 -0.01 -13.49
CA CYS A 392 -3.78 -0.80 -13.47
C CYS A 392 -4.74 -0.28 -12.38
N SER A 393 -4.24 -0.10 -11.16
CA SER A 393 -5.04 0.45 -10.05
C SER A 393 -5.48 1.89 -10.32
N ARG A 394 -4.66 2.72 -10.98
CA ARG A 394 -5.07 4.08 -11.38
C ARG A 394 -6.22 4.08 -12.40
N TRP A 395 -6.23 3.14 -13.33
CA TRP A 395 -7.36 2.99 -14.25
C TRP A 395 -8.60 2.47 -13.54
N ALA A 396 -8.44 1.46 -12.67
CA ALA A 396 -9.52 0.93 -11.86
C ALA A 396 -10.17 2.01 -10.98
N GLN A 397 -9.36 2.83 -10.31
CA GLN A 397 -9.82 3.97 -9.52
C GLN A 397 -10.69 4.93 -10.33
N ARG A 398 -10.25 5.32 -11.54
CA ARG A 398 -11.03 6.21 -12.41
C ARG A 398 -12.38 5.61 -12.81
N ILE A 399 -12.40 4.30 -13.10
CA ILE A 399 -13.62 3.58 -13.47
C ILE A 399 -14.59 3.51 -12.28
N VAL A 400 -14.08 3.16 -11.10
CA VAL A 400 -14.89 3.05 -9.88
C VAL A 400 -15.43 4.42 -9.45
N VAL A 401 -14.62 5.47 -9.50
CA VAL A 401 -15.06 6.84 -9.18
C VAL A 401 -16.12 7.34 -10.17
N ASP A 402 -15.95 7.11 -11.47
CA ASP A 402 -16.97 7.46 -12.49
C ASP A 402 -18.27 6.68 -12.25
N TYR A 403 -18.18 5.38 -11.96
CA TYR A 403 -19.33 4.55 -11.57
C TYR A 403 -20.06 5.13 -10.35
N LEU A 404 -19.33 5.40 -9.26
CA LEU A 404 -19.91 5.92 -8.01
C LEU A 404 -20.55 7.28 -8.21
N THR A 405 -19.92 8.16 -8.99
CA THR A 405 -20.46 9.49 -9.30
C THR A 405 -21.82 9.38 -10.01
N ARG A 406 -21.90 8.54 -11.04
CA ARG A 406 -23.18 8.30 -11.74
C ARG A 406 -24.23 7.71 -10.81
N ARG A 407 -23.82 6.79 -9.94
CA ARG A 407 -24.74 6.09 -9.04
C ARG A 407 -25.30 7.00 -7.94
N VAL A 408 -24.46 7.82 -7.33
CA VAL A 408 -24.88 8.82 -6.33
C VAL A 408 -25.89 9.79 -6.96
N ASN A 409 -25.63 10.26 -8.17
CA ASN A 409 -26.56 11.14 -8.90
C ASN A 409 -27.89 10.43 -9.20
N GLN A 410 -27.87 9.17 -9.64
CA GLN A 410 -29.08 8.38 -9.88
C GLN A 410 -29.93 8.18 -8.62
N ILE A 411 -29.29 7.93 -7.47
CA ILE A 411 -30.01 7.77 -6.20
C ILE A 411 -30.69 9.09 -5.82
N ALA A 412 -29.99 10.22 -5.96
CA ALA A 412 -30.54 11.55 -5.70
C ALA A 412 -31.70 11.92 -6.65
N GLU A 413 -31.58 11.59 -7.94
CA GLU A 413 -32.66 11.80 -8.92
C GLU A 413 -33.89 10.95 -8.63
N ASN A 414 -33.70 9.69 -8.21
CA ASN A 414 -34.80 8.80 -7.86
C ASN A 414 -35.51 9.27 -6.58
N SER A 415 -34.77 9.70 -5.55
CA SER A 415 -35.39 10.24 -4.34
C SER A 415 -36.12 11.56 -4.60
N ALA A 416 -35.62 12.42 -5.50
CA ALA A 416 -36.34 13.60 -5.97
C ALA A 416 -37.68 13.26 -6.64
N LYS A 417 -37.71 12.23 -7.50
CA LYS A 417 -38.95 11.76 -8.17
C LYS A 417 -39.97 11.22 -7.18
N ILE A 418 -39.52 10.47 -6.16
CA ILE A 418 -40.40 9.93 -5.11
C ILE A 418 -41.07 11.08 -4.34
N LEU A 419 -40.30 12.11 -3.97
CA LEU A 419 -40.83 13.30 -3.31
C LEU A 419 -41.87 14.04 -4.18
N GLN A 420 -41.58 14.23 -5.47
CA GLN A 420 -42.52 14.86 -6.41
C GLN A 420 -43.80 14.05 -6.63
N ALA A 421 -43.73 12.72 -6.49
CA ALA A 421 -44.88 11.83 -6.65
C ALA A 421 -45.74 11.70 -5.37
N THR A 422 -45.29 12.24 -4.23
CA THR A 422 -46.07 12.19 -2.98
C THR A 422 -47.02 13.40 -2.92
N PRO A 423 -48.35 13.25 -2.98
CA PRO A 423 -49.26 14.40 -2.99
C PRO A 423 -49.28 15.11 -1.62
N HIS A 424 -49.17 16.44 -1.61
CA HIS A 424 -49.50 17.23 -0.43
C HIS A 424 -50.93 16.92 0.03
N PRO A 425 -51.19 16.61 1.32
CA PRO A 425 -52.55 16.60 1.82
C PRO A 425 -53.08 18.03 1.75
N ALA A 426 -54.14 18.25 0.96
CA ALA A 426 -54.83 19.52 0.89
C ALA A 426 -55.21 20.02 2.30
N PRO A 427 -55.12 21.33 2.59
CA PRO A 427 -55.56 21.86 3.87
C PRO A 427 -57.07 21.60 3.98
N LYS A 428 -57.47 20.80 4.96
CA LYS A 428 -58.88 20.61 5.31
C LYS A 428 -59.42 21.96 5.80
N SER A 429 -60.11 22.68 4.93
CA SER A 429 -61.05 23.72 5.35
C SER A 429 -62.22 23.03 6.06
N SER A 430 -62.34 23.26 7.36
CA SER A 430 -63.59 23.08 8.08
C SER A 430 -64.65 24.05 7.55
N PRO A 431 -65.94 23.73 7.72
CA PRO A 431 -66.62 24.37 8.84
C PRO A 431 -67.42 23.39 9.70
N ASP A 432 -67.68 23.90 10.90
CA ASP A 432 -68.37 23.32 12.05
C ASP A 432 -69.76 22.76 11.73
N THR A 433 -70.22 21.77 12.50
CA THR A 433 -71.45 21.85 13.33
C THR A 433 -71.54 20.63 14.26
N GLU A 434 -71.85 20.94 15.51
CA GLU A 434 -72.10 20.10 16.69
C GLU A 434 -73.15 18.98 16.50
N LEU A 435 -73.00 17.84 17.19
CA LEU A 435 -73.88 17.46 18.31
C LEU A 435 -73.45 16.14 18.99
N THR A 436 -73.49 16.19 20.31
CA THR A 436 -73.41 15.13 21.33
C THR A 436 -74.48 14.04 21.19
N SER A 437 -74.16 12.78 21.57
CA SER A 437 -74.71 12.10 22.77
C SER A 437 -74.71 10.55 22.71
N LEU A 438 -74.16 9.94 23.77
CA LEU A 438 -74.61 8.77 24.54
C LEU A 438 -75.19 7.48 23.88
N GLY A 439 -74.60 6.36 24.32
CA GLY A 439 -75.28 5.10 24.71
C GLY A 439 -75.66 4.15 23.56
N SER A 440 -75.77 2.84 23.69
CA SER A 440 -75.63 1.89 24.81
C SER A 440 -75.96 0.48 24.28
N PHE A 441 -75.47 -0.58 24.94
CA PHE A 441 -75.98 -1.97 25.00
C PHE A 441 -76.02 -2.84 23.70
N VAL A 442 -75.20 -3.90 23.59
CA VAL A 442 -75.44 -5.32 24.02
C VAL A 442 -76.54 -6.05 23.24
N ASN A 443 -76.18 -7.07 22.45
CA ASN A 443 -76.59 -8.46 22.75
C ASN A 443 -75.93 -9.54 21.88
N LEU A 444 -75.72 -10.68 22.54
CA LEU A 444 -75.28 -11.98 22.04
C LEU A 444 -76.26 -12.62 21.05
N ALA A 445 -75.77 -13.46 20.13
CA ALA A 445 -76.19 -14.86 19.98
C ALA A 445 -75.34 -15.61 18.93
N ASP A 446 -75.07 -16.87 19.26
CA ASP A 446 -74.44 -17.91 18.46
C ASP A 446 -75.02 -18.05 17.04
N ASN A 447 -74.15 -18.40 16.08
CA ASN A 447 -74.40 -19.54 15.21
C ASN A 447 -73.09 -20.09 14.64
N SER A 448 -72.86 -21.36 14.93
CA SER A 448 -71.87 -22.21 14.30
C SER A 448 -72.25 -22.45 12.84
N GLU A 449 -71.42 -22.03 11.88
CA GLU A 449 -71.38 -22.63 10.57
C GLU A 449 -69.96 -22.55 9.99
N LYS A 450 -69.47 -23.70 9.53
CA LYS A 450 -68.19 -23.88 8.85
C LYS A 450 -68.16 -23.04 7.57
N ALA A 451 -67.21 -22.13 7.45
CA ALA A 451 -66.75 -21.58 6.17
C ALA A 451 -65.22 -21.53 6.17
N ALA A 452 -64.64 -21.96 5.05
CA ALA A 452 -63.20 -22.07 4.82
C ALA A 452 -62.49 -20.70 4.93
N PRO A 453 -61.18 -20.65 5.26
CA PRO A 453 -60.44 -19.41 5.08
C PRO A 453 -60.30 -19.17 3.58
N ASP A 454 -60.89 -18.07 3.10
CA ASP A 454 -60.57 -17.51 1.79
C ASP A 454 -59.05 -17.30 1.76
N ARG A 455 -58.38 -18.12 0.94
CA ARG A 455 -57.00 -17.88 0.54
C ARG A 455 -57.05 -16.65 -0.36
N LEU A 456 -56.48 -15.54 0.11
CA LEU A 456 -55.96 -14.53 -0.80
C LEU A 456 -55.05 -15.24 -1.81
N SER A 457 -55.17 -14.90 -3.08
CA SER A 457 -54.30 -15.46 -4.10
C SER A 457 -52.85 -15.08 -3.79
N GLU A 458 -51.89 -15.95 -4.14
CA GLU A 458 -50.45 -15.65 -4.02
C GLU A 458 -50.10 -14.31 -4.72
N GLU A 459 -50.89 -13.90 -5.71
CA GLU A 459 -50.77 -12.62 -6.42
C GLU A 459 -51.19 -11.41 -5.56
N GLU A 460 -52.21 -11.52 -4.70
CA GLU A 460 -52.65 -10.42 -3.82
C GLU A 460 -51.73 -10.26 -2.58
N GLU A 461 -51.17 -11.37 -2.06
CA GLU A 461 -50.12 -11.32 -1.03
C GLU A 461 -48.80 -10.77 -1.59
N GLU A 462 -48.43 -11.12 -2.83
CA GLU A 462 -47.27 -10.54 -3.52
C GLU A 462 -47.47 -9.06 -3.85
N GLU A 463 -48.68 -8.62 -4.22
CA GLU A 463 -48.97 -7.20 -4.44
C GLU A 463 -48.99 -6.39 -3.13
N GLU A 464 -49.49 -6.94 -2.03
CA GLU A 464 -49.41 -6.29 -0.71
C GLU A 464 -47.97 -6.27 -0.14
N GLU A 465 -47.16 -7.30 -0.36
CA GLU A 465 -45.72 -7.29 -0.01
C GLU A 465 -44.92 -6.31 -0.89
N GLN A 466 -45.23 -6.23 -2.18
CA GLN A 466 -44.62 -5.25 -3.10
C GLN A 466 -45.03 -3.81 -2.76
N GLN A 467 -46.27 -3.58 -2.34
CA GLN A 467 -46.75 -2.27 -1.86
C GLN A 467 -46.19 -1.91 -0.47
N ARG A 468 -45.96 -2.87 0.43
CA ARG A 468 -45.26 -2.64 1.71
C ARG A 468 -43.77 -2.33 1.55
N PHE A 469 -43.10 -2.87 0.53
CA PHE A 469 -41.67 -2.62 0.30
C PHE A 469 -41.40 -1.31 -0.47
N ASN A 470 -42.28 -0.92 -1.40
CA ASN A 470 -42.18 0.38 -2.07
C ASN A 470 -42.51 1.57 -1.13
N SER A 471 -43.22 1.32 -0.02
CA SER A 471 -43.62 2.35 0.94
C SER A 471 -42.60 2.62 2.07
N THR A 472 -41.42 1.99 2.05
CA THR A 472 -40.41 2.13 3.12
C THR A 472 -39.07 2.78 2.73
N GLU A 473 -38.84 3.17 1.47
CA GLU A 473 -37.64 3.95 1.11
C GLU A 473 -37.88 5.44 1.38
N ARG A 474 -37.44 5.91 2.55
CA ARG A 474 -37.38 7.36 2.83
C ARG A 474 -36.48 8.02 1.78
N PRO A 475 -36.87 9.19 1.23
CA PRO A 475 -36.02 9.91 0.28
C PRO A 475 -34.71 10.29 0.95
N SER A 476 -33.60 9.73 0.45
CA SER A 476 -32.27 9.96 1.00
C SER A 476 -31.28 10.43 -0.06
N VAL A 477 -30.31 11.23 0.40
CA VAL A 477 -29.11 11.62 -0.34
C VAL A 477 -27.94 10.80 0.16
N VAL A 478 -27.20 10.18 -0.75
CA VAL A 478 -26.01 9.41 -0.41
C VAL A 478 -24.75 10.15 -0.79
N THR A 479 -23.85 10.34 0.17
CA THR A 479 -22.47 10.75 -0.09
C THR A 479 -21.55 9.55 0.12
N VAL A 480 -20.65 9.30 -0.83
CA VAL A 480 -19.64 8.24 -0.73
C VAL A 480 -18.28 8.86 -0.43
N VAL A 481 -17.62 8.41 0.63
CA VAL A 481 -16.29 8.85 1.05
C VAL A 481 -15.32 7.68 0.93
N LEU A 482 -14.35 7.80 0.02
CA LEU A 482 -13.26 6.82 -0.10
C LEU A 482 -12.07 7.31 0.73
N GLN A 483 -11.78 6.60 1.80
CA GLN A 483 -10.76 6.97 2.78
C GLN A 483 -9.55 6.01 2.71
N PRO A 484 -8.40 6.45 2.17
CA PRO A 484 -7.19 5.64 2.18
C PRO A 484 -6.63 5.50 3.60
N ALA A 485 -5.99 4.35 3.89
CA ALA A 485 -5.15 4.16 5.08
C ALA A 485 -3.91 5.07 5.05
N ASP A 486 -3.46 5.40 3.83
CA ASP A 486 -2.42 6.37 3.58
C ASP A 486 -2.94 7.80 3.79
N GLN A 487 -2.54 8.42 4.91
CA GLN A 487 -2.89 9.80 5.24
C GLN A 487 -2.29 10.83 4.26
N THR A 488 -1.30 10.44 3.45
CA THR A 488 -0.76 11.30 2.38
C THR A 488 -1.63 11.26 1.13
N GLN A 489 -2.58 10.35 1.00
CA GLN A 489 -3.50 10.33 -0.14
C GLN A 489 -4.73 11.19 0.13
N GLN A 490 -5.21 11.88 -0.91
CA GLN A 490 -6.43 12.67 -0.80
C GLN A 490 -7.65 11.78 -0.60
N ILE A 491 -8.50 12.16 0.35
CA ILE A 491 -9.82 11.58 0.53
C ILE A 491 -10.68 11.97 -0.67
N ILE A 492 -11.33 10.98 -1.28
CA ILE A 492 -12.22 11.21 -2.43
C ILE A 492 -13.64 11.23 -1.91
N THR A 493 -14.26 12.40 -1.92
CA THR A 493 -15.66 12.59 -1.55
C THR A 493 -16.51 12.75 -2.80
N ILE A 494 -17.51 11.89 -2.95
CA ILE A 494 -18.45 11.88 -4.07
C ILE A 494 -19.82 12.21 -3.49
N SER A 495 -20.30 13.43 -3.76
CA SER A 495 -21.62 13.91 -3.36
C SER A 495 -22.43 14.28 -4.60
N PRO A 496 -23.77 14.23 -4.54
CA PRO A 496 -24.58 14.71 -5.65
C PRO A 496 -24.39 16.22 -5.85
N PRO A 497 -24.68 16.73 -7.06
CA PRO A 497 -24.65 18.17 -7.31
C PRO A 497 -25.61 18.91 -6.37
N PRO A 498 -25.25 20.13 -5.91
CA PRO A 498 -26.15 20.95 -5.11
C PRO A 498 -27.42 21.22 -5.91
N ALA A 499 -28.58 21.09 -5.26
CA ALA A 499 -29.86 21.41 -5.89
C ALA A 499 -29.83 22.86 -6.42
N PRO A 500 -30.42 23.14 -7.60
CA PRO A 500 -30.55 24.51 -8.08
C PRO A 500 -31.27 25.34 -7.03
N SER A 501 -30.65 26.44 -6.63
CA SER A 501 -31.11 27.35 -5.60
C SER A 501 -32.46 27.97 -5.97
N ASP A 502 -33.53 27.47 -5.36
CA ASP A 502 -34.73 28.25 -5.11
C ASP A 502 -34.87 28.43 -3.60
N ASP A 503 -34.79 29.70 -3.20
CA ASP A 503 -35.09 30.37 -1.93
C ASP A 503 -35.15 29.58 -0.60
N HIS A 504 -34.33 30.11 0.33
CA HIS A 504 -34.50 30.19 1.78
C HIS A 504 -35.56 29.30 2.48
N ASP A 505 -35.08 28.53 3.45
CA ASP A 505 -35.83 28.06 4.63
C ASP A 505 -37.02 27.13 4.38
N GLN A 506 -36.79 26.04 3.65
CA GLN A 506 -37.51 24.80 3.91
C GLN A 506 -36.52 23.71 4.33
N ALA A 507 -36.69 23.21 5.56
CA ALA A 507 -35.97 22.03 6.04
C ALA A 507 -36.21 20.87 5.07
N THR A 508 -35.28 20.67 4.15
CA THR A 508 -35.36 19.66 3.10
C THR A 508 -35.50 18.30 3.77
N GLY A 509 -36.64 17.63 3.62
CA GLY A 509 -36.94 16.32 4.25
C GLY A 509 -36.09 15.14 3.77
N TRP A 510 -34.87 15.39 3.29
CA TRP A 510 -33.94 14.40 2.77
C TRP A 510 -33.12 13.85 3.93
N VAL A 511 -33.07 12.53 4.05
CA VAL A 511 -32.12 11.88 4.96
C VAL A 511 -30.74 11.91 4.31
N GLN A 512 -29.77 12.58 4.92
CA GLN A 512 -28.38 12.52 4.44
C GLN A 512 -27.70 11.28 5.01
N GLU A 513 -27.21 10.41 4.14
CA GLU A 513 -26.52 9.17 4.49
C GLU A 513 -25.10 9.19 3.91
N THR A 514 -24.11 8.83 4.72
CA THR A 514 -22.71 8.78 4.28
C THR A 514 -22.17 7.36 4.31
N LEU A 515 -21.76 6.85 3.15
CA LEU A 515 -21.05 5.58 3.01
C LEU A 515 -19.55 5.86 3.00
N THR A 516 -18.86 5.50 4.08
CA THR A 516 -17.40 5.60 4.17
C THR A 516 -16.77 4.24 3.87
N ILE A 517 -15.86 4.20 2.91
CA ILE A 517 -15.09 3.02 2.55
C ILE A 517 -13.63 3.27 2.91
N HIS A 518 -13.14 2.55 3.92
CA HIS A 518 -11.73 2.61 4.31
C HIS A 518 -10.97 1.54 3.56
N TYR A 519 -9.89 1.89 2.88
CA TYR A 519 -9.08 0.92 2.13
C TYR A 519 -7.59 1.06 2.41
N GLY A 520 -6.90 -0.08 2.50
CA GLY A 520 -5.47 -0.15 2.76
C GLY A 520 -4.63 0.32 1.56
N SER A 521 -4.90 -0.24 0.38
CA SER A 521 -4.13 0.06 -0.83
C SER A 521 -5.02 0.23 -2.06
N ALA A 522 -4.43 0.74 -3.14
CA ALA A 522 -5.12 0.91 -4.42
C ALA A 522 -5.62 -0.43 -5.02
N GLY A 523 -5.17 -1.57 -4.50
CA GLY A 523 -5.70 -2.90 -4.84
C GLY A 523 -7.19 -3.06 -4.54
N PHE A 524 -7.77 -2.24 -3.65
CA PHE A 524 -9.22 -2.16 -3.45
C PHE A 524 -9.99 -1.93 -4.76
N PHE A 525 -9.51 -1.02 -5.62
CA PHE A 525 -10.21 -0.69 -6.86
C PHE A 525 -10.16 -1.83 -7.87
N THR A 526 -9.04 -2.56 -7.93
CA THR A 526 -8.91 -3.72 -8.82
C THR A 526 -9.71 -4.91 -8.28
N ASP A 527 -9.75 -5.14 -6.97
CA ASP A 527 -10.56 -6.18 -6.33
C ASP A 527 -12.05 -6.03 -6.70
N LEU A 528 -12.60 -4.80 -6.66
CA LEU A 528 -13.99 -4.53 -7.08
C LEU A 528 -14.29 -4.89 -8.55
N ILE A 529 -13.27 -4.81 -9.41
CA ILE A 529 -13.41 -5.16 -10.84
C ILE A 529 -13.19 -6.65 -11.07
N VAL A 530 -12.25 -7.26 -10.35
CA VAL A 530 -11.80 -8.65 -10.54
C VAL A 530 -12.78 -9.65 -9.97
N PHE A 531 -13.27 -9.39 -8.75
CA PHE A 531 -14.27 -10.26 -8.15
C PHE A 531 -15.60 -10.12 -8.88
N PRO A 532 -16.35 -11.23 -9.04
CA PRO A 532 -17.60 -11.20 -9.77
C PRO A 532 -18.66 -10.23 -9.25
N THR A 533 -18.75 -10.05 -7.94
CA THR A 533 -19.70 -9.14 -7.31
C THR A 533 -18.98 -8.26 -6.27
N PRO A 534 -19.40 -6.98 -6.10
CA PRO A 534 -18.85 -6.11 -5.07
C PRO A 534 -19.00 -6.66 -3.64
N SER A 535 -20.11 -7.34 -3.35
CA SER A 535 -20.40 -7.95 -2.04
C SER A 535 -19.41 -9.09 -1.72
N LEU A 536 -19.03 -9.88 -2.73
CA LEU A 536 -17.97 -10.89 -2.57
C LEU A 536 -16.58 -10.24 -2.39
N ALA A 537 -16.31 -9.16 -3.12
CA ALA A 537 -15.07 -8.40 -2.96
C ALA A 537 -14.95 -7.84 -1.54
N GLN A 538 -16.04 -7.27 -1.02
CA GLN A 538 -16.14 -6.75 0.34
C GLN A 538 -15.86 -7.84 1.36
N LEU A 539 -16.52 -8.99 1.22
CA LEU A 539 -16.37 -10.08 2.17
C LEU A 539 -14.93 -10.61 2.23
N ILE A 540 -14.29 -10.80 1.06
CA ILE A 540 -12.89 -11.26 1.00
C ILE A 540 -11.95 -10.19 1.55
N GLY A 541 -12.19 -8.92 1.20
CA GLY A 541 -11.40 -7.78 1.66
C GLY A 541 -11.42 -7.61 3.16
N ASP A 542 -12.59 -7.80 3.77
CA ASP A 542 -12.83 -7.59 5.20
C ASP A 542 -12.38 -8.80 6.05
N GLU A 543 -13.00 -9.97 5.83
CA GLU A 543 -12.85 -11.15 6.70
C GLU A 543 -11.50 -11.85 6.56
N SER A 544 -10.99 -11.97 5.33
CA SER A 544 -9.76 -12.74 5.06
C SER A 544 -8.51 -11.88 5.08
N GLU A 545 -8.55 -10.77 4.34
CA GLU A 545 -7.34 -9.97 4.08
C GLU A 545 -7.19 -8.79 5.01
N ALA A 546 -8.26 -8.37 5.70
CA ALA A 546 -8.29 -7.14 6.50
C ALA A 546 -7.80 -5.91 5.70
N ALA A 547 -8.11 -5.88 4.39
CA ALA A 547 -7.58 -4.93 3.42
C ALA A 547 -8.45 -3.69 3.27
N TRP A 548 -9.77 -3.79 3.46
CA TRP A 548 -10.70 -2.66 3.41
C TRP A 548 -12.01 -2.98 4.15
N LYS A 549 -12.72 -1.94 4.59
CA LYS A 549 -14.01 -2.03 5.29
C LYS A 549 -14.99 -0.95 4.85
N VAL A 550 -16.27 -1.17 5.16
CA VAL A 550 -17.38 -0.27 4.82
C VAL A 550 -18.11 0.17 6.09
N SER A 551 -18.60 1.42 6.14
CA SER A 551 -19.34 1.94 7.30
C SER A 551 -20.69 1.27 7.51
N SER A 552 -21.37 0.87 6.42
CA SER A 552 -22.64 0.16 6.45
C SER A 552 -22.76 -0.76 5.24
N MET A 553 -22.99 -2.06 5.51
CA MET A 553 -23.21 -3.05 4.46
C MET A 553 -24.49 -2.74 3.67
N ALA A 554 -25.56 -2.34 4.35
CA ALA A 554 -26.84 -2.03 3.70
C ALA A 554 -26.70 -0.85 2.73
N LEU A 555 -25.94 0.19 3.10
CA LEU A 555 -25.65 1.31 2.22
C LEU A 555 -24.72 0.90 1.08
N PHE A 556 -23.72 0.06 1.36
CA PHE A 556 -22.82 -0.48 0.35
C PHE A 556 -23.59 -1.27 -0.71
N ASP A 557 -24.47 -2.17 -0.29
CA ASP A 557 -25.34 -2.94 -1.18
C ASP A 557 -26.27 -1.99 -1.97
N ARG A 558 -26.85 -0.96 -1.36
CA ARG A 558 -27.72 -0.01 -2.10
C ARG A 558 -26.95 0.78 -3.17
N VAL A 559 -25.69 1.14 -2.89
CA VAL A 559 -24.82 1.84 -3.84
C VAL A 559 -24.33 0.89 -4.94
N PHE A 560 -23.84 -0.30 -4.58
CA PHE A 560 -23.18 -1.20 -5.53
C PHE A 560 -24.09 -2.25 -6.16
N GLU A 561 -25.23 -2.56 -5.56
CA GLU A 561 -26.24 -3.47 -6.11
C GLU A 561 -27.39 -2.69 -6.75
N ASN A 562 -27.83 -3.17 -7.91
CA ASN A 562 -29.06 -2.70 -8.53
C ASN A 562 -30.24 -3.27 -7.74
N ALA A 563 -31.20 -2.42 -7.35
CA ALA A 563 -32.53 -2.85 -6.88
C ALA A 563 -33.15 -3.93 -7.79
N HIS A 564 -32.80 -3.90 -9.09
CA HIS A 564 -33.17 -4.87 -10.11
C HIS A 564 -32.69 -6.32 -9.88
N VAL A 565 -31.56 -6.57 -9.21
CA VAL A 565 -31.08 -7.95 -8.95
C VAL A 565 -31.87 -8.61 -7.83
N ARG A 566 -32.27 -7.85 -6.80
CA ARG A 566 -33.20 -8.34 -5.77
C ARG A 566 -34.60 -8.54 -6.35
N GLN A 567 -35.07 -7.62 -7.21
CA GLN A 567 -36.34 -7.78 -7.91
C GLN A 567 -36.36 -9.03 -8.78
N CYS A 568 -35.35 -9.27 -9.64
CA CYS A 568 -35.29 -10.50 -10.46
C CYS A 568 -35.14 -11.81 -9.66
N LEU A 569 -34.62 -11.76 -8.42
CA LEU A 569 -34.56 -12.93 -7.54
C LEU A 569 -35.91 -13.20 -6.84
N LEU A 570 -36.79 -12.20 -6.74
CA LEU A 570 -38.08 -12.27 -6.06
C LEU A 570 -39.26 -12.36 -7.03
N SER A 571 -39.20 -11.74 -8.21
CA SER A 571 -40.24 -11.76 -9.24
C SER A 571 -39.92 -12.81 -10.32
N ARG A 572 -40.82 -13.78 -10.50
CA ARG A 572 -40.73 -14.83 -11.53
C ARG A 572 -40.82 -14.29 -12.96
N ASP A 573 -41.22 -13.03 -13.13
CA ASP A 573 -41.31 -12.35 -14.42
C ASP A 573 -40.04 -11.54 -14.74
N SER A 574 -39.14 -12.20 -15.45
CA SER A 574 -37.99 -11.56 -16.11
C SER A 574 -38.47 -10.57 -17.19
N GLN A 575 -38.37 -9.26 -16.95
CA GLN A 575 -38.38 -8.28 -18.06
C GLN A 575 -37.22 -8.58 -19.04
N PRO A 576 -37.38 -8.30 -20.35
CA PRO A 576 -36.44 -8.76 -21.36
C PRO A 576 -35.05 -8.13 -21.15
N PRO A 577 -33.96 -8.91 -21.33
CA PRO A 577 -32.61 -8.40 -21.13
C PRO A 577 -32.36 -7.21 -22.04
N VAL A 578 -31.85 -6.11 -21.46
CA VAL A 578 -31.46 -4.91 -22.20
C VAL A 578 -30.50 -5.33 -23.33
N ARG A 579 -30.94 -5.20 -24.59
CA ARG A 579 -30.16 -5.67 -25.74
C ARG A 579 -28.89 -4.84 -25.89
N LEU A 580 -27.76 -5.43 -25.53
CA LEU A 580 -26.44 -4.88 -25.84
C LEU A 580 -26.19 -4.88 -27.36
N SER A 581 -25.43 -3.90 -27.83
CA SER A 581 -24.91 -3.93 -29.20
C SER A 581 -24.03 -5.18 -29.40
N LYS A 582 -23.91 -5.70 -30.63
CA LYS A 582 -23.05 -6.85 -30.94
C LYS A 582 -21.62 -6.74 -30.35
N PRO A 583 -20.90 -5.61 -30.48
CA PRO A 583 -19.56 -5.47 -29.88
C PRO A 583 -19.60 -5.45 -28.34
N ALA A 584 -20.56 -4.76 -27.74
CA ALA A 584 -20.71 -4.72 -26.28
C ALA A 584 -21.07 -6.11 -25.71
N GLY A 585 -21.96 -6.85 -26.37
CA GLY A 585 -22.32 -8.22 -25.98
C GLY A 585 -21.19 -9.24 -26.19
N PHE A 586 -20.30 -9.03 -27.16
CA PHE A 586 -19.07 -9.83 -27.28
C PHE A 586 -18.10 -9.54 -26.13
N LEU A 587 -17.86 -8.27 -25.82
CA LEU A 587 -16.94 -7.85 -24.76
C LEU A 587 -17.45 -8.28 -23.37
N ALA A 588 -18.75 -8.13 -23.09
CA ALA A 588 -19.38 -8.60 -21.86
C ALA A 588 -19.18 -10.11 -21.64
N ARG A 589 -19.36 -10.91 -22.70
CA ARG A 589 -19.11 -12.37 -22.64
C ARG A 589 -17.65 -12.68 -22.33
N LEU A 590 -16.72 -11.90 -22.88
CA LEU A 590 -15.29 -12.10 -22.66
C LEU A 590 -14.89 -11.75 -21.21
N ILE A 591 -15.36 -10.62 -20.71
CA ILE A 591 -15.20 -10.19 -19.30
C ILE A 591 -15.72 -11.28 -18.34
N ASN A 592 -16.96 -11.74 -18.56
CA ASN A 592 -17.58 -12.74 -17.70
C ASN A 592 -16.89 -14.11 -17.78
N ARG A 593 -16.38 -14.50 -18.95
CA ARG A 593 -15.57 -15.71 -19.11
C ARG A 593 -14.27 -15.64 -18.31
N LEU A 594 -13.56 -14.51 -18.36
CA LEU A 594 -12.33 -14.32 -17.58
C LEU A 594 -12.59 -14.38 -16.08
N ARG A 595 -13.61 -13.66 -15.57
CA ARG A 595 -13.95 -13.71 -14.14
C ARG A 595 -14.35 -15.10 -13.69
N ARG A 596 -15.18 -15.80 -14.48
CA ARG A 596 -15.58 -17.18 -14.18
C ARG A 596 -14.37 -18.11 -14.13
N PHE A 597 -13.44 -17.98 -15.07
CA PHE A 597 -12.21 -18.75 -15.09
C PHE A 597 -11.37 -18.49 -13.83
N TYR A 598 -11.12 -17.22 -13.50
CA TYR A 598 -10.34 -16.84 -12.31
C TYR A 598 -10.99 -17.33 -11.00
N PHE A 599 -12.31 -17.16 -10.87
CA PHE A 599 -13.03 -17.60 -9.69
C PHE A 599 -13.01 -19.14 -9.53
N ARG A 600 -13.18 -19.88 -10.62
CA ARG A 600 -13.02 -21.35 -10.63
C ARG A 600 -11.61 -21.77 -10.24
N TRP A 601 -10.60 -21.05 -10.72
CA TRP A 601 -9.22 -21.28 -10.33
C TRP A 601 -9.01 -21.06 -8.83
N LEU A 602 -9.55 -19.99 -8.24
CA LEU A 602 -9.48 -19.77 -6.78
C LEU A 602 -10.20 -20.88 -5.97
N LEU A 603 -11.37 -21.34 -6.43
CA LEU A 603 -12.10 -22.44 -5.80
C LEU A 603 -11.37 -23.79 -5.89
N SER A 604 -10.47 -23.96 -6.87
CA SER A 604 -9.69 -25.20 -7.04
C SER A 604 -8.77 -25.50 -5.85
N PHE A 605 -8.42 -24.48 -5.06
CA PHE A 605 -7.60 -24.64 -3.86
C PHE A 605 -8.35 -25.24 -2.65
N ILE A 606 -9.67 -25.44 -2.75
CA ILE A 606 -10.48 -26.09 -1.73
C ILE A 606 -10.64 -27.56 -2.12
N SER A 607 -10.07 -28.45 -1.31
CA SER A 607 -10.07 -29.90 -1.58
C SER A 607 -11.48 -30.47 -1.52
N LEU A 608 -11.72 -31.60 -2.20
CA LEU A 608 -13.02 -32.27 -2.20
C LEU A 608 -13.50 -32.60 -0.78
N GLU A 609 -12.58 -33.00 0.10
CA GLU A 609 -12.86 -33.29 1.52
C GLU A 609 -13.31 -32.04 2.28
N GLU A 610 -12.62 -30.91 2.07
CA GLU A 610 -12.98 -29.61 2.66
C GLU A 610 -14.37 -29.16 2.18
N ARG A 611 -14.67 -29.28 0.87
CA ARG A 611 -16.01 -28.96 0.32
C ARG A 611 -17.08 -29.83 0.96
N ASN A 612 -16.73 -31.09 1.23
CA ASN A 612 -17.65 -32.07 1.77
C ASN A 612 -17.82 -32.00 3.29
N SER A 613 -17.13 -31.09 3.97
CA SER A 613 -17.25 -30.90 5.41
C SER A 613 -18.71 -30.61 5.82
N ALA A 614 -19.13 -31.16 6.96
CA ALA A 614 -20.51 -31.03 7.43
C ALA A 614 -20.92 -29.55 7.62
N GLN A 615 -19.97 -28.68 7.95
CA GLN A 615 -20.22 -27.24 8.14
C GLN A 615 -20.55 -26.52 6.82
N ILE A 616 -19.86 -26.87 5.71
CA ILE A 616 -20.13 -26.29 4.38
C ILE A 616 -21.38 -26.94 3.76
N LYS A 617 -21.50 -28.27 3.81
CA LYS A 617 -22.66 -28.99 3.25
C LYS A 617 -24.00 -28.56 3.85
N ARG A 618 -24.03 -28.23 5.14
CA ARG A 618 -25.26 -27.78 5.83
C ARG A 618 -25.86 -26.51 5.25
N ARG A 619 -25.08 -25.67 4.56
CA ARG A 619 -25.48 -24.31 4.18
C ARG A 619 -25.91 -24.15 2.71
N SER A 620 -25.94 -25.22 1.92
CA SER A 620 -26.21 -25.25 0.45
C SER A 620 -25.41 -24.24 -0.40
N SER A 621 -24.48 -23.50 0.23
CA SER A 621 -23.72 -22.38 -0.29
C SER A 621 -22.40 -22.26 0.48
N TRP A 622 -21.40 -21.66 -0.15
CA TRP A 622 -20.08 -21.38 0.43
C TRP A 622 -20.10 -20.24 1.45
N PHE A 623 -21.13 -19.40 1.46
CA PHE A 623 -21.22 -18.19 2.28
C PHE A 623 -22.66 -17.94 2.73
N PRO A 624 -22.89 -17.52 3.99
CA PRO A 624 -24.23 -17.22 4.51
C PRO A 624 -24.81 -15.93 3.89
N PRO A 625 -26.14 -15.72 4.00
CA PRO A 625 -26.78 -14.49 3.58
C PRO A 625 -26.13 -13.25 4.22
N PRO A 626 -26.06 -12.12 3.49
CA PRO A 626 -26.63 -11.89 2.15
C PRO A 626 -25.79 -12.43 0.98
N ASN A 627 -24.56 -12.88 1.23
CA ASN A 627 -23.54 -13.12 0.21
C ASN A 627 -23.55 -14.56 -0.33
N PHE A 628 -24.70 -15.08 -0.74
CA PHE A 628 -24.82 -16.46 -1.20
C PHE A 628 -23.96 -16.79 -2.43
N VAL A 629 -23.15 -17.85 -2.34
CA VAL A 629 -22.46 -18.47 -3.49
C VAL A 629 -22.73 -19.97 -3.46
N ALA A 630 -23.43 -20.51 -4.47
CA ALA A 630 -23.81 -21.93 -4.50
C ALA A 630 -22.57 -22.86 -4.52
N ILE A 631 -22.67 -24.02 -3.84
CA ILE A 631 -21.54 -24.97 -3.71
C ILE A 631 -21.16 -25.60 -5.06
N ASP A 632 -22.18 -26.01 -5.82
CA ASP A 632 -22.04 -26.78 -7.06
C ASP A 632 -22.70 -26.12 -8.29
N GLY A 633 -23.21 -24.89 -8.15
CA GLY A 633 -23.90 -24.18 -9.22
C GLY A 633 -22.95 -23.57 -10.25
N PRO A 634 -23.28 -23.55 -11.56
CA PRO A 634 -22.53 -22.75 -12.52
C PRO A 634 -22.67 -21.28 -12.15
N PHE A 635 -21.56 -20.61 -11.84
CA PHE A 635 -21.56 -19.17 -11.59
C PHE A 635 -22.06 -18.41 -12.84
N GLN A 636 -23.33 -18.00 -12.83
CA GLN A 636 -23.95 -17.18 -13.87
C GLN A 636 -23.63 -15.71 -13.56
N CYS A 637 -22.52 -15.22 -14.11
CA CYS A 637 -22.20 -13.80 -14.06
C CYS A 637 -23.01 -13.11 -15.16
N ASP A 638 -24.05 -12.39 -14.79
CA ASP A 638 -24.43 -11.21 -15.57
C ASP A 638 -23.33 -10.15 -15.46
N SER A 639 -23.41 -9.09 -16.27
CA SER A 639 -22.42 -8.00 -16.17
C SER A 639 -22.43 -7.42 -14.75
N SER A 640 -21.25 -7.24 -14.16
CA SER A 640 -21.12 -6.64 -12.83
C SER A 640 -21.80 -5.26 -12.83
N PRO A 641 -22.40 -4.80 -11.71
CA PRO A 641 -22.96 -3.46 -11.61
C PRO A 641 -22.01 -2.37 -12.12
N ILE A 642 -20.70 -2.55 -11.92
CA ILE A 642 -19.67 -1.62 -12.39
C ILE A 642 -19.52 -1.66 -13.92
N ASP A 643 -19.61 -2.83 -14.56
CA ASP A 643 -19.40 -2.96 -16.01
C ASP A 643 -20.60 -2.46 -16.81
N ARG A 644 -21.81 -2.72 -16.30
CA ARG A 644 -23.06 -2.59 -17.05
C ARG A 644 -23.25 -1.17 -17.62
N PRO A 645 -23.08 -0.07 -16.86
CA PRO A 645 -23.20 1.28 -17.39
C PRO A 645 -22.23 1.56 -18.55
N PHE A 646 -21.00 1.05 -18.47
CA PHE A 646 -19.98 1.28 -19.51
C PHE A 646 -20.19 0.42 -20.74
N LEU A 647 -20.69 -0.81 -20.59
CA LEU A 647 -21.07 -1.65 -21.72
C LEU A 647 -22.17 -1.02 -22.58
N HIS A 648 -23.05 -0.21 -21.99
CA HIS A 648 -24.08 0.54 -22.72
C HIS A 648 -23.60 1.89 -23.26
N SER A 649 -22.87 2.66 -22.45
CA SER A 649 -22.56 4.07 -22.75
C SER A 649 -21.15 4.32 -23.32
N ASN A 650 -20.16 3.48 -22.97
CA ASN A 650 -18.75 3.75 -23.23
C ASN A 650 -17.92 2.47 -23.40
N LEU A 651 -17.87 1.96 -24.64
CA LEU A 651 -17.15 0.73 -24.97
C LEU A 651 -15.64 0.83 -24.70
N THR A 652 -15.05 2.03 -24.75
CA THR A 652 -13.63 2.23 -24.44
C THR A 652 -13.34 1.96 -22.96
N GLN A 653 -14.20 2.44 -22.04
CA GLN A 653 -14.07 2.14 -20.61
C GLN A 653 -14.30 0.64 -20.34
N ALA A 654 -15.27 0.02 -21.00
CA ALA A 654 -15.46 -1.44 -20.91
C ALA A 654 -14.23 -2.22 -21.42
N GLY A 655 -13.56 -1.72 -22.48
CA GLY A 655 -12.30 -2.28 -22.96
C GLY A 655 -11.18 -2.19 -21.93
N ARG A 656 -11.09 -1.07 -21.20
CA ARG A 656 -10.14 -0.90 -20.08
C ARG A 656 -10.42 -1.89 -18.94
N ILE A 657 -11.70 -2.12 -18.59
CA ILE A 657 -12.09 -3.15 -17.61
C ILE A 657 -11.55 -4.52 -18.05
N PHE A 658 -11.72 -4.88 -19.31
CA PHE A 658 -11.17 -6.13 -19.85
C PHE A 658 -9.64 -6.19 -19.75
N CYS A 659 -8.92 -5.11 -20.08
CA CYS A 659 -7.46 -5.06 -19.95
C CYS A 659 -6.99 -5.20 -18.49
N ILE A 660 -7.67 -4.54 -17.55
CA ILE A 660 -7.41 -4.65 -16.10
C ILE A 660 -7.57 -6.11 -15.65
N LEU A 661 -8.69 -6.75 -16.00
CA LEU A 661 -8.97 -8.14 -15.68
C LEU A 661 -7.90 -9.08 -16.24
N LEU A 662 -7.60 -8.93 -17.53
CA LEU A 662 -6.61 -9.76 -18.20
C LEU A 662 -5.24 -9.63 -17.53
N HIS A 663 -4.81 -8.39 -17.24
CA HIS A 663 -3.54 -8.12 -16.59
C HIS A 663 -3.48 -8.73 -15.18
N GLN A 664 -4.50 -8.48 -14.35
CA GLN A 664 -4.50 -8.96 -12.96
C GLN A 664 -4.52 -10.48 -12.89
N ILE A 665 -5.41 -11.13 -13.66
CA ILE A 665 -5.52 -12.59 -13.69
C ILE A 665 -4.22 -13.21 -14.21
N PHE A 666 -3.65 -12.66 -15.28
CA PHE A 666 -2.37 -13.14 -15.81
C PHE A 666 -1.23 -12.97 -14.80
N SER A 667 -1.16 -11.84 -14.09
CA SER A 667 -0.14 -11.58 -13.06
C SER A 667 -0.24 -12.57 -11.90
N GLU A 668 -1.44 -12.89 -11.43
CA GLU A 668 -1.67 -13.88 -10.37
C GLU A 668 -1.29 -15.29 -10.83
N LEU A 669 -1.70 -15.70 -12.03
CA LEU A 669 -1.34 -17.00 -12.60
C LEU A 669 0.16 -17.14 -12.84
N LEU A 670 0.80 -16.10 -13.38
CA LEU A 670 2.25 -16.09 -13.60
C LEU A 670 2.98 -16.15 -12.26
N SER A 671 2.53 -15.38 -11.26
CA SER A 671 3.07 -15.41 -9.90
C SER A 671 2.92 -16.79 -9.27
N PHE A 672 1.75 -17.43 -9.40
CA PHE A 672 1.54 -18.82 -8.98
C PHE A 672 2.49 -19.77 -9.71
N PHE A 673 2.62 -19.67 -11.04
CA PHE A 673 3.51 -20.53 -11.81
C PHE A 673 4.98 -20.38 -11.39
N LEU A 674 5.46 -19.13 -11.32
CA LEU A 674 6.83 -18.81 -10.92
C LEU A 674 7.10 -19.25 -9.50
N PHE A 675 6.26 -18.88 -8.54
CA PHE A 675 6.49 -19.21 -7.14
C PHE A 675 6.29 -20.70 -6.86
N HIS A 676 5.26 -21.33 -7.42
CA HIS A 676 4.97 -22.74 -7.12
C HIS A 676 5.88 -23.71 -7.90
N TYR A 677 5.98 -23.55 -9.23
CA TYR A 677 6.69 -24.52 -10.08
C TYR A 677 8.15 -24.18 -10.31
N LEU A 678 8.47 -22.93 -10.65
CA LEU A 678 9.84 -22.54 -11.01
C LEU A 678 10.74 -22.42 -9.78
N PHE A 679 10.32 -21.58 -8.82
CA PHE A 679 11.12 -21.26 -7.64
C PHE A 679 10.80 -22.14 -6.43
N ARG A 680 9.66 -22.87 -6.44
CA ARG A 680 9.21 -23.73 -5.33
C ARG A 680 9.19 -23.02 -3.98
N PHE A 681 8.62 -21.82 -3.96
CA PHE A 681 8.41 -21.00 -2.78
C PHE A 681 7.60 -21.76 -1.74
N ARG A 682 8.17 -21.88 -0.54
CA ARG A 682 7.44 -22.31 0.65
C ARG A 682 6.85 -21.09 1.32
N PHE A 683 5.52 -21.06 1.40
CA PHE A 683 4.80 -20.06 2.19
C PHE A 683 4.51 -20.64 3.56
N VAL A 684 4.46 -19.77 4.57
CA VAL A 684 3.99 -20.15 5.89
C VAL A 684 2.56 -20.67 5.78
N GLY A 685 2.25 -21.77 6.50
CA GLY A 685 0.95 -22.44 6.44
C GLY A 685 -0.22 -21.45 6.55
N SER A 686 -1.25 -21.66 5.72
CA SER A 686 -2.46 -20.83 5.54
C SER A 686 -2.29 -19.44 4.91
N LYS A 687 -1.06 -18.97 4.68
CA LYS A 687 -0.76 -17.61 4.25
C LYS A 687 -0.42 -17.47 2.77
N GLN A 688 -0.77 -18.46 1.96
CA GLN A 688 -0.57 -18.44 0.51
C GLN A 688 -1.36 -17.28 -0.12
N PRO A 689 -0.78 -16.50 -1.05
CA PRO A 689 -1.47 -15.39 -1.71
C PRO A 689 -2.72 -15.81 -2.48
N TRP A 690 -2.75 -17.01 -3.05
CA TRP A 690 -3.89 -17.54 -3.82
C TRP A 690 -4.99 -18.18 -2.95
N TRP A 691 -4.85 -18.18 -1.62
CA TRP A 691 -5.85 -18.75 -0.70
C TRP A 691 -6.83 -17.71 -0.13
N ARG A 692 -6.87 -16.47 -0.66
CA ARG A 692 -7.77 -15.39 -0.18
C ARG A 692 -9.23 -15.86 -0.09
N LEU A 693 -9.74 -16.46 -1.17
CA LEU A 693 -11.12 -16.97 -1.21
C LEU A 693 -11.34 -18.13 -0.23
N LYS A 694 -10.40 -19.08 -0.16
CA LYS A 694 -10.48 -20.22 0.76
C LYS A 694 -10.52 -19.75 2.22
N ARG A 695 -9.66 -18.80 2.60
CA ARG A 695 -9.65 -18.19 3.93
C ARG A 695 -10.97 -17.51 4.25
N ALA A 696 -11.52 -16.72 3.33
CA ALA A 696 -12.81 -16.05 3.50
C ALA A 696 -13.96 -17.06 3.72
N ILE A 697 -14.02 -18.13 2.93
CA ILE A 697 -15.02 -19.20 3.07
C ILE A 697 -14.90 -19.87 4.45
N PHE A 698 -13.69 -20.20 4.87
CA PHE A 698 -13.47 -20.90 6.14
C PHE A 698 -13.82 -20.00 7.33
N ALA A 699 -13.41 -18.73 7.29
CA ALA A 699 -13.77 -17.72 8.29
C ALA A 699 -15.30 -17.56 8.41
N ALA A 700 -16.00 -17.35 7.29
CA ALA A 700 -17.45 -17.15 7.27
C ALA A 700 -18.26 -18.38 7.76
N ASN A 701 -17.68 -19.58 7.63
CA ASN A 701 -18.29 -20.82 8.12
C ASN A 701 -17.76 -21.29 9.48
N ARG A 702 -16.93 -20.47 10.15
CA ARG A 702 -16.28 -20.79 11.45
C ARG A 702 -15.54 -22.12 11.42
N ILE A 703 -14.95 -22.44 10.28
CA ILE A 703 -14.11 -23.63 10.09
C ILE A 703 -12.71 -23.22 10.53
N PRO A 704 -12.11 -23.89 11.54
CA PRO A 704 -10.73 -23.60 11.89
C PRO A 704 -9.87 -23.90 10.66
N PHE A 705 -9.09 -22.91 10.25
CA PHE A 705 -8.09 -23.12 9.22
C PHE A 705 -6.97 -23.93 9.87
N ASN A 706 -7.09 -25.26 9.86
CA ASN A 706 -6.18 -26.15 10.58
C ASN A 706 -4.72 -25.78 10.27
N ALA A 707 -4.05 -25.20 11.26
CA ALA A 707 -2.61 -25.15 11.30
C ALA A 707 -2.14 -26.51 11.86
N GLN A 708 -2.31 -27.59 11.09
CA GLN A 708 -1.65 -28.84 11.46
C GLN A 708 -0.24 -28.86 10.86
N PRO A 709 0.80 -29.07 11.69
CA PRO A 709 2.12 -29.46 11.24
C PRO A 709 2.03 -30.89 10.66
N ASP A 710 2.96 -31.26 9.79
CA ASP A 710 3.13 -32.65 9.31
C ASP A 710 2.07 -33.18 8.32
N LEU A 711 1.81 -32.45 7.25
CA LEU A 711 1.66 -33.13 5.95
C LEU A 711 3.07 -33.43 5.45
N ASP A 712 3.47 -34.70 5.58
CA ASP A 712 4.71 -35.30 5.11
C ASP A 712 5.37 -34.53 3.95
N LEU A 713 6.39 -33.75 4.33
CA LEU A 713 7.30 -33.04 3.43
C LEU A 713 8.09 -34.00 2.50
N HIS A 714 7.91 -35.32 2.65
CA HIS A 714 8.44 -36.35 1.78
C HIS A 714 7.54 -36.73 0.60
N HIS A 715 6.28 -36.27 0.54
CA HIS A 715 5.35 -36.63 -0.55
C HIS A 715 4.84 -35.47 -1.43
N ILE A 716 5.44 -34.27 -1.38
CA ILE A 716 5.20 -33.21 -2.38
C ILE A 716 6.03 -33.46 -3.65
N GLY A 717 5.88 -34.68 -4.16
CA GLY A 717 6.32 -35.18 -5.45
C GLY A 717 5.25 -36.09 -6.06
N SER A 718 3.97 -35.88 -5.74
CA SER A 718 2.83 -36.56 -6.38
C SER A 718 1.50 -36.00 -5.85
N LEU A 719 1.22 -34.71 -6.07
CA LEU A 719 -0.17 -34.29 -6.17
C LEU A 719 -0.52 -34.37 -7.65
N ARG A 720 -1.34 -35.38 -7.99
CA ARG A 720 -1.93 -35.55 -9.32
C ARG A 720 -2.50 -34.21 -9.77
N HIS A 721 -2.07 -33.86 -10.98
CA HIS A 721 -2.53 -32.73 -11.76
C HIS A 721 -4.06 -32.63 -11.78
N PRO A 722 -4.62 -31.41 -11.89
CA PRO A 722 -6.00 -31.28 -12.32
C PRO A 722 -6.11 -31.87 -13.74
N SER A 723 -6.96 -32.87 -13.88
CA SER A 723 -7.53 -33.31 -15.16
C SER A 723 -8.48 -32.27 -15.71
#